data_AF-A0A957SWG3-F1
#
_entry.id   AF-A0A957SWG3-F1
#
_cell.length_a   1.000
_cell.length_b   1.000
_cell.length_c   1.000
_cell.angle_alpha   90.00
_cell.angle_beta   90.00
_cell.angle_gamma   90.00
#
_symmetry.space_group_name_H-M   'P 1'
#
loop_
_entity.id
_entity.type
_entity.pdbx_description
1 polymer ?
#
loop_
_entity_poly.entity_id
_entity_poly.type
_entity_poly.pdbx_seq_one_letter_code
_entity_poly.pdbx_strand_id
1 'polypeptide(L)'
;DRWIKENLINLDERLAQQPLVAGTVADPAVVADEALTRSQLSFGYTSEEMVVILRPMVLDAKEAVGSMGDDTPPPGMSALPRPLFHYFKQRFAEVTNPPIDPLREEMVMSLRVLLGQRSNLLSELPEATRLIELTSPLLKPHELEYLRTMSEPEFRSATIQALWQAPPPSEEEDGAGQALRTALEKLCLAAEEAVRNGVHLLVISDIEASAERLPIPAMLAVGAVHHHLIRQGMRMSTSLICESGEPREVHHFAALIGYGANAVAPYLIYQTIDAMVAEGRHTAGMTVSQAYGHFVKAIDKGLLKIMSKMGISTLDSYCGAQIFEALGIGEELIDIAFVDTPSLLGGIGFRSVAETVVAWHEKAYPPAKARAPRLETWGLYKSRRGGELHEWSPQVVHALHDAVRETDHTKGKTSFRAYSQLMQTMRLAPRHLLTFRDIRPPIPQEQVEPVERILRRFSTAAMSLGALSAEAHETLAIAMNRIGGMSNSGEGGEAKDRYFTERASKIKQIASGRFGVTPEYLMSAEELQIKMAQGSKPGEGGQLPGHKVTAEIAVLRHSTAGVALISPPPHHDIYSIEDLAQLIFDLKTINPTAKVSVKLVAEYGVGTIAAGVAKGYADIIHISGHNGGTGASPLSSVKYAGLPWEIGLAETHQVLLANGMRTRVTLRTDGGLATGRDVVMAAMLGADEFSFGTSAMIAEGCIMARVCHKNSCPVGVATQDPELRKKFDGTPEMVINFMSYIAEEVRCLLAELGYRSLDEIIGHPELLTQAVHGREAGYMDLHPLLYVPDTGSARRNVLPTNELPEESNLGYRIVEQVLASLRANPEAPIRLAQKINNTQRSVGAKLAGQLA
;
A
#
# COMPACT_ATOMS: atom_id res chain seq x y z
N ASP A 1 -25.39 -26.18 -21.11
CA ASP A 1 -24.74 -26.27 -22.44
C ASP A 1 -25.56 -25.71 -23.59
N ARG A 2 -26.73 -26.29 -23.92
CA ARG A 2 -27.54 -25.84 -25.06
C ARG A 2 -27.84 -24.34 -25.00
N TRP A 3 -28.38 -23.85 -23.89
CA TRP A 3 -28.72 -22.42 -23.73
C TRP A 3 -27.51 -21.51 -23.86
N ILE A 4 -26.36 -21.87 -23.28
CA ILE A 4 -25.12 -21.10 -23.42
C ILE A 4 -24.71 -21.01 -24.89
N LYS A 5 -24.66 -22.15 -25.61
CA LYS A 5 -24.26 -22.18 -27.02
C LYS A 5 -25.20 -21.38 -27.93
N GLU A 6 -26.49 -21.32 -27.58
CA GLU A 6 -27.52 -20.65 -28.38
C GLU A 6 -27.63 -19.15 -28.07
N ASN A 7 -27.28 -18.70 -26.85
CA ASN A 7 -27.60 -17.34 -26.37
C ASN A 7 -26.40 -16.51 -25.91
N LEU A 8 -25.30 -17.12 -25.44
CA LEU A 8 -24.13 -16.39 -24.95
C LEU A 8 -23.28 -15.94 -26.14
N ILE A 9 -23.01 -14.64 -26.25
CA ILE A 9 -22.15 -14.07 -27.29
C ILE A 9 -20.75 -13.88 -26.70
N ASN A 10 -19.77 -14.65 -27.17
CA ASN A 10 -18.37 -14.33 -26.92
C ASN A 10 -17.91 -13.21 -27.88
N LEU A 11 -17.50 -12.06 -27.35
CA LEU A 11 -17.20 -10.88 -28.17
C LEU A 11 -16.01 -11.11 -29.11
N ASP A 12 -14.95 -11.75 -28.62
CA ASP A 12 -13.74 -12.03 -29.40
C ASP A 12 -14.03 -12.96 -30.58
N GLU A 13 -14.78 -14.05 -30.33
CA GLU A 13 -15.19 -14.98 -31.38
C GLU A 13 -16.10 -14.31 -32.42
N ARG A 14 -17.01 -13.44 -31.97
CA ARG A 14 -17.96 -12.74 -32.83
C ARG A 14 -17.25 -11.77 -33.77
N LEU A 15 -16.27 -11.02 -33.25
CA LEU A 15 -15.46 -10.10 -34.05
C LEU A 15 -14.56 -10.85 -35.05
N ALA A 16 -14.01 -12.01 -34.66
CA ALA A 16 -13.18 -12.83 -35.55
C ALA A 16 -13.96 -13.40 -36.76
N GLN A 17 -15.28 -13.57 -36.64
CA GLN A 17 -16.16 -14.10 -37.69
C GLN A 17 -16.66 -13.03 -38.67
N GLN A 18 -16.47 -11.74 -38.37
CA GLN A 18 -16.82 -10.68 -39.29
C GLN A 18 -15.73 -10.51 -40.35
N PRO A 19 -16.08 -10.39 -41.64
CA PRO A 19 -15.10 -9.97 -42.63
C PRO A 19 -14.57 -8.61 -42.20
N LEU A 20 -13.25 -8.47 -42.08
CA LEU A 20 -12.57 -7.19 -41.89
C LEU A 20 -13.19 -6.21 -42.90
N VAL A 21 -14.04 -5.31 -42.44
CA VAL A 21 -14.52 -4.22 -43.29
C VAL A 21 -13.31 -3.36 -43.55
N ALA A 22 -12.69 -3.58 -44.72
CA ALA A 22 -11.64 -2.74 -45.23
C ALA A 22 -12.25 -1.35 -45.49
N GLY A 23 -12.12 -0.46 -44.51
CA GLY A 23 -12.45 0.96 -44.64
C GLY A 23 -13.49 1.47 -43.66
N THR A 24 -13.09 1.69 -42.41
CA THR A 24 -13.63 2.77 -41.53
C THR A 24 -12.71 3.20 -40.40
N VAL A 25 -11.58 2.53 -40.14
CA VAL A 25 -10.51 3.15 -39.34
C VAL A 25 -9.64 3.92 -40.33
N ALA A 26 -9.96 5.20 -40.53
CA ALA A 26 -8.90 6.11 -40.92
C ALA A 26 -7.85 5.99 -39.82
N ASP A 27 -6.69 5.45 -40.18
CA ASP A 27 -5.50 5.46 -39.35
C ASP A 27 -4.66 6.66 -39.84
N PRO A 28 -5.05 7.92 -39.55
CA PRO A 28 -4.05 8.95 -39.60
C PRO A 28 -3.10 8.59 -38.47
N ALA A 29 -1.86 8.28 -38.81
CA ALA A 29 -0.79 8.21 -37.82
C ALA A 29 -0.91 9.47 -36.95
N VAL A 30 -1.44 9.33 -35.74
CA VAL A 30 -1.51 10.42 -34.77
C VAL A 30 -0.09 10.58 -34.29
N VAL A 31 0.70 11.32 -35.07
CA VAL A 31 1.93 11.91 -34.58
C VAL A 31 1.54 12.69 -33.33
N ALA A 32 2.35 12.63 -32.28
CA ALA A 32 2.15 13.46 -31.09
C ALA A 32 2.03 14.93 -31.52
N ASP A 33 0.79 15.37 -31.69
CA ASP A 33 0.43 16.71 -32.12
C ASP A 33 -0.15 17.47 -30.91
N GLU A 34 -0.27 18.77 -31.07
CA GLU A 34 -0.78 19.67 -30.05
C GLU A 34 -2.15 19.21 -29.54
N ALA A 35 -3.03 18.68 -30.42
CA ALA A 35 -4.35 18.18 -30.03
C ALA A 35 -4.33 17.00 -29.03
N LEU A 36 -3.42 16.03 -29.21
CA LEU A 36 -3.26 14.92 -28.27
C LEU A 36 -2.73 15.43 -26.93
N THR A 37 -1.76 16.34 -26.97
CA THR A 37 -1.18 16.94 -25.75
C THR A 37 -2.23 17.73 -24.96
N ARG A 38 -3.11 18.48 -25.66
CA ARG A 38 -4.24 19.19 -25.04
C ARG A 38 -5.18 18.22 -24.34
N SER A 39 -5.55 17.13 -25.01
CA SER A 39 -6.42 16.08 -24.44
C SER A 39 -5.77 15.43 -23.22
N GLN A 40 -4.49 15.04 -23.31
CA GLN A 40 -3.75 14.50 -22.16
C GLN A 40 -3.73 15.46 -20.97
N LEU A 41 -3.49 16.75 -21.21
CA LEU A 41 -3.50 17.77 -20.16
C LEU A 41 -4.88 17.94 -19.52
N SER A 42 -5.98 17.88 -20.28
CA SER A 42 -7.34 18.03 -19.73
C SER A 42 -7.73 16.90 -18.77
N PHE A 43 -7.05 15.74 -18.88
CA PHE A 43 -7.21 14.59 -17.97
C PHE A 43 -6.05 14.47 -16.95
N GLY A 44 -5.20 15.49 -16.84
CA GLY A 44 -4.13 15.57 -15.85
C GLY A 44 -2.95 14.61 -16.09
N TYR A 45 -2.68 14.22 -17.34
CA TYR A 45 -1.53 13.38 -17.67
C TYR A 45 -0.22 14.15 -17.44
N THR A 46 0.80 13.43 -16.99
CA THR A 46 2.16 13.95 -16.83
C THR A 46 3.13 13.19 -17.72
N SER A 47 4.24 13.84 -18.09
CA SER A 47 5.30 13.16 -18.85
C SER A 47 5.99 12.08 -18.02
N GLU A 48 5.93 12.18 -16.69
CA GLU A 48 6.51 11.20 -15.77
C GLU A 48 5.76 9.87 -15.84
N GLU A 49 4.43 9.88 -15.79
CA GLU A 49 3.59 8.67 -15.93
C GLU A 49 3.87 7.97 -17.27
N MET A 50 4.03 8.73 -18.36
CA MET A 50 4.33 8.15 -19.68
C MET A 50 5.63 7.34 -19.69
N VAL A 51 6.64 7.82 -18.96
CA VAL A 51 7.97 7.21 -18.91
C VAL A 51 8.04 6.10 -17.86
N VAL A 52 7.50 6.34 -16.67
CA VAL A 52 7.64 5.47 -15.51
C VAL A 52 6.59 4.37 -15.50
N ILE A 53 5.37 4.65 -15.95
CA ILE A 53 4.21 3.74 -15.83
C ILE A 53 3.83 3.13 -17.18
N LEU A 54 3.51 3.96 -18.19
CA LEU A 54 3.00 3.46 -19.46
C LEU A 54 4.06 2.66 -20.24
N ARG A 55 5.29 3.17 -20.29
CA ARG A 55 6.36 2.54 -21.07
C ARG A 55 6.63 1.07 -20.66
N PRO A 56 6.82 0.72 -19.36
CA PRO A 56 6.93 -0.68 -18.97
C PRO A 56 5.74 -1.55 -19.39
N MET A 57 4.50 -1.02 -19.33
CA MET A 57 3.31 -1.76 -19.73
C MET A 57 3.32 -2.07 -21.23
N VAL A 58 3.75 -1.10 -22.05
CA VAL A 58 3.84 -1.26 -23.51
C VAL A 58 5.02 -2.16 -23.92
N LEU A 59 6.18 -2.02 -23.28
CA LEU A 59 7.39 -2.76 -23.68
C LEU A 59 7.43 -4.17 -23.13
N ASP A 60 7.13 -4.33 -21.83
CA ASP A 60 7.36 -5.57 -21.09
C ASP A 60 6.07 -6.34 -20.75
N ALA A 61 4.90 -5.80 -21.11
CA ALA A 61 3.58 -6.33 -20.75
C ALA A 61 3.42 -6.56 -19.23
N LYS A 62 4.03 -5.67 -18.44
CA LYS A 62 4.08 -5.70 -16.98
C LYS A 62 3.97 -4.27 -16.44
N GLU A 63 3.35 -4.13 -15.28
CA GLU A 63 3.38 -2.86 -14.57
C GLU A 63 4.80 -2.53 -14.06
N ALA A 64 5.01 -1.25 -13.73
CA ALA A 64 6.28 -0.75 -13.28
C ALA A 64 6.65 -1.24 -11.86
N VAL A 65 7.90 -1.65 -11.69
CA VAL A 65 8.49 -1.99 -10.39
C VAL A 65 9.41 -0.86 -9.93
N GLY A 66 9.28 -0.47 -8.66
CA GLY A 66 10.10 0.54 -8.01
C GLY A 66 10.66 0.06 -6.67
N SER A 67 11.10 1.04 -5.87
CA SER A 67 11.69 0.82 -4.54
C SER A 67 11.56 2.08 -3.68
N MET A 68 11.80 1.94 -2.38
CA MET A 68 11.51 2.91 -1.32
C MET A 68 10.00 3.09 -1.09
N GLY A 69 9.64 3.83 -0.04
CA GLY A 69 8.25 4.10 0.32
C GLY A 69 7.66 5.27 -0.46
N ASP A 70 6.35 5.46 -0.30
CA ASP A 70 5.69 6.69 -0.71
C ASP A 70 5.88 7.78 0.35
N ASP A 71 6.68 8.77 0.03
CA ASP A 71 7.03 9.91 0.89
C ASP A 71 6.44 11.23 0.37
N THR A 72 5.41 11.15 -0.48
CA THR A 72 4.66 12.30 -1.00
C THR A 72 3.41 12.56 -0.14
N PRO A 73 2.85 13.77 -0.13
CA PRO A 73 1.69 14.08 0.71
C PRO A 73 0.44 13.30 0.25
N PRO A 74 -0.53 13.06 1.15
CA PRO A 74 -1.88 12.68 0.76
C PRO A 74 -2.42 13.65 -0.31
N PRO A 75 -3.23 13.18 -1.27
CA PRO A 75 -3.66 14.01 -2.40
C PRO A 75 -4.34 15.33 -2.02
N GLY A 76 -5.15 15.34 -0.95
CA GLY A 76 -5.80 16.57 -0.47
C GLY A 76 -4.82 17.61 0.11
N MET A 77 -3.63 17.20 0.54
CA MET A 77 -2.57 18.08 1.06
C MET A 77 -1.52 18.43 -0.02
N SER A 78 -1.63 17.85 -1.21
CA SER A 78 -0.73 18.10 -2.32
C SER A 78 -0.92 19.51 -2.88
N ALA A 79 0.19 20.20 -3.18
CA ALA A 79 0.14 21.46 -3.91
C ALA A 79 -0.15 21.24 -5.42
N LEU A 80 0.03 20.01 -5.89
CA LEU A 80 -0.22 19.61 -7.27
C LEU A 80 -1.61 18.96 -7.40
N PRO A 81 -2.37 19.28 -8.47
CA PRO A 81 -3.68 18.67 -8.69
C PRO A 81 -3.55 17.16 -8.92
N ARG A 82 -4.38 16.35 -8.25
CA ARG A 82 -4.36 14.88 -8.34
C ARG A 82 -5.68 14.31 -8.84
N PRO A 83 -5.66 13.23 -9.66
CA PRO A 83 -6.86 12.45 -9.97
C PRO A 83 -7.54 11.89 -8.73
N LEU A 84 -8.88 11.77 -8.80
CA LEU A 84 -9.66 11.21 -7.70
C LEU A 84 -9.17 9.80 -7.32
N PHE A 85 -8.68 9.02 -8.28
CA PHE A 85 -8.08 7.71 -8.04
C PHE A 85 -7.07 7.72 -6.88
N HIS A 86 -6.23 8.75 -6.77
CA HIS A 86 -5.17 8.78 -5.76
C HIS A 86 -5.68 8.85 -4.32
N TYR A 87 -6.92 9.30 -4.12
CA TYR A 87 -7.56 9.41 -2.81
C TYR A 87 -8.04 8.05 -2.29
N PHE A 88 -8.13 7.03 -3.15
CA PHE A 88 -8.64 5.71 -2.79
C PHE A 88 -7.49 4.74 -2.63
N LYS A 89 -7.39 4.15 -1.44
CA LYS A 89 -6.39 3.14 -1.10
C LYS A 89 -7.01 1.76 -1.19
N GLN A 90 -6.32 0.85 -1.86
CA GLN A 90 -6.69 -0.55 -2.00
C GLN A 90 -6.64 -1.21 -0.63
N ARG A 91 -7.75 -1.82 -0.23
CA ARG A 91 -7.81 -2.68 0.96
C ARG A 91 -7.19 -4.03 0.66
N PHE A 92 -6.76 -4.73 1.70
CA PHE A 92 -6.09 -6.03 1.56
C PHE A 92 -6.44 -6.94 2.74
N ALA A 93 -6.25 -8.23 2.55
CA ALA A 93 -6.48 -9.19 3.61
C ALA A 93 -5.24 -9.32 4.49
N GLU A 94 -5.44 -9.27 5.80
CA GLU A 94 -4.44 -9.67 6.79
C GLU A 94 -5.11 -10.45 7.92
N VAL A 95 -4.57 -11.64 8.21
CA VAL A 95 -5.03 -12.57 9.27
C VAL A 95 -6.40 -13.21 9.04
N THR A 96 -7.48 -12.43 8.86
CA THR A 96 -8.86 -12.92 8.83
C THR A 96 -9.13 -13.91 7.70
N ASN A 97 -8.47 -13.68 6.57
CA ASN A 97 -8.46 -14.51 5.39
C ASN A 97 -7.13 -14.29 4.65
N PRO A 98 -6.71 -15.21 3.78
CA PRO A 98 -5.46 -15.07 3.04
C PRO A 98 -5.65 -14.31 1.71
N PRO A 99 -4.63 -13.57 1.25
CA PRO A 99 -4.50 -13.23 -0.17
C PRO A 99 -4.24 -14.49 -1.03
N ILE A 100 -4.43 -14.38 -2.34
CA ILE A 100 -4.19 -15.45 -3.33
C ILE A 100 -2.86 -15.18 -4.07
N ASP A 101 -2.20 -16.20 -4.61
CA ASP A 101 -1.06 -15.98 -5.52
C ASP A 101 -1.53 -15.78 -6.97
N PRO A 102 -1.53 -14.55 -7.52
CA PRO A 102 -2.06 -14.27 -8.86
C PRO A 102 -1.16 -14.78 -9.99
N LEU A 103 0.00 -15.36 -9.68
CA LEU A 103 0.95 -15.91 -10.65
C LEU A 103 0.93 -17.44 -10.65
N ARG A 104 0.92 -18.05 -9.47
CA ARG A 104 1.02 -19.50 -9.30
C ARG A 104 -0.34 -20.17 -9.23
N GLU A 105 -1.35 -19.44 -8.76
CA GLU A 105 -2.73 -19.89 -8.62
C GLU A 105 -3.65 -19.17 -9.62
N GLU A 106 -3.09 -18.63 -10.72
CA GLU A 106 -3.83 -17.92 -11.78
C GLU A 106 -5.03 -18.74 -12.30
N MET A 107 -4.91 -20.07 -12.31
CA MET A 107 -5.96 -20.98 -12.79
C MET A 107 -7.29 -20.90 -12.02
N VAL A 108 -7.29 -20.41 -10.78
CA VAL A 108 -8.52 -20.22 -10.00
C VAL A 108 -9.10 -18.81 -10.14
N MET A 109 -8.38 -17.91 -10.81
CA MET A 109 -8.78 -16.52 -10.98
C MET A 109 -9.40 -16.27 -12.35
N SER A 110 -10.23 -15.24 -12.47
CA SER A 110 -10.87 -14.87 -13.73
C SER A 110 -11.17 -13.39 -13.84
N LEU A 111 -10.83 -12.83 -15.01
CA LEU A 111 -11.23 -11.49 -15.45
C LEU A 111 -12.44 -11.49 -16.38
N ARG A 112 -13.10 -12.64 -16.51
CA ARG A 112 -14.31 -12.78 -17.30
C ARG A 112 -15.35 -11.77 -16.83
N VAL A 113 -15.95 -11.06 -17.77
CA VAL A 113 -17.06 -10.13 -17.55
C VAL A 113 -18.23 -10.56 -18.40
N LEU A 114 -19.43 -10.44 -17.83
CA LEU A 114 -20.69 -10.65 -18.55
C LEU A 114 -21.46 -9.33 -18.63
N LEU A 115 -21.70 -8.83 -19.85
CA LEU A 115 -22.48 -7.63 -20.11
C LEU A 115 -23.93 -7.97 -20.51
N GLY A 116 -24.85 -7.10 -20.09
CA GLY A 116 -26.28 -7.17 -20.38
C GLY A 116 -27.15 -7.17 -19.12
N GLN A 117 -28.45 -7.38 -19.32
CA GLN A 117 -29.43 -7.48 -18.23
C GLN A 117 -29.25 -8.78 -17.44
N ARG A 118 -29.25 -8.68 -16.12
CA ARG A 118 -29.24 -9.83 -15.22
C ARG A 118 -30.66 -10.37 -15.06
N SER A 119 -30.84 -11.64 -15.42
CA SER A 119 -32.10 -12.36 -15.19
C SER A 119 -32.33 -12.64 -13.70
N ASN A 120 -33.56 -13.02 -13.35
CA ASN A 120 -33.90 -13.40 -11.99
C ASN A 120 -33.11 -14.64 -11.55
N LEU A 121 -32.35 -14.51 -10.46
CA LEU A 121 -31.54 -15.59 -9.87
C LEU A 121 -32.37 -16.84 -9.51
N LEU A 122 -33.65 -16.66 -9.18
CA LEU A 122 -34.56 -17.75 -8.78
C LEU A 122 -35.21 -18.46 -9.97
N SER A 123 -34.94 -18.02 -11.20
CA SER A 123 -35.52 -18.59 -12.41
C SER A 123 -34.48 -19.30 -13.27
N GLU A 124 -34.84 -20.47 -13.80
CA GLU A 124 -34.01 -21.26 -14.71
C GLU A 124 -34.57 -21.16 -16.13
N LEU A 125 -34.22 -20.08 -16.84
CA LEU A 125 -34.74 -19.74 -18.16
C LEU A 125 -33.60 -19.47 -19.16
N PRO A 126 -33.77 -19.74 -20.48
CA PRO A 126 -32.75 -19.47 -21.49
C PRO A 126 -32.26 -18.01 -21.52
N GLU A 127 -33.16 -17.06 -21.21
CA GLU A 127 -32.89 -15.62 -21.13
C GLU A 127 -31.74 -15.28 -20.18
N ALA A 128 -31.49 -16.09 -19.14
CA ALA A 128 -30.39 -15.91 -18.22
C ALA A 128 -29.01 -16.04 -18.88
N THR A 129 -28.94 -16.64 -20.06
CA THR A 129 -27.71 -16.82 -20.85
C THR A 129 -27.58 -15.82 -22.02
N ARG A 130 -28.53 -14.89 -22.21
CA ARG A 130 -28.46 -13.82 -23.22
C ARG A 130 -27.58 -12.68 -22.72
N LEU A 131 -26.27 -12.93 -22.70
CA LEU A 131 -25.24 -12.01 -22.23
C LEU A 131 -24.11 -11.94 -23.25
N ILE A 132 -23.30 -10.88 -23.15
CA ILE A 132 -22.05 -10.76 -23.92
C ILE A 132 -20.91 -11.06 -22.97
N GLU A 133 -20.06 -12.01 -23.35
CA GLU A 133 -18.88 -12.40 -22.60
C GLU A 133 -17.64 -11.65 -23.12
N LEU A 134 -16.93 -11.03 -22.18
CA LEU A 134 -15.60 -10.47 -22.37
C LEU A 134 -14.56 -11.32 -21.63
N THR A 135 -13.39 -11.47 -22.23
CA THR A 135 -12.23 -12.15 -21.61
C THR A 135 -11.40 -11.20 -20.73
N SER A 136 -11.50 -9.90 -20.97
CA SER A 136 -10.91 -8.80 -20.18
C SER A 136 -11.96 -7.69 -20.01
N PRO A 137 -11.94 -6.92 -18.90
CA PRO A 137 -12.78 -5.74 -18.76
C PRO A 137 -12.34 -4.57 -19.66
N LEU A 138 -11.18 -4.65 -20.32
CA LEU A 138 -10.68 -3.58 -21.18
C LEU A 138 -11.21 -3.75 -22.60
N LEU A 139 -11.88 -2.72 -23.10
CA LEU A 139 -12.40 -2.66 -24.46
C LEU A 139 -11.47 -1.85 -25.36
N LYS A 140 -11.03 -2.46 -26.45
CA LYS A 140 -10.35 -1.79 -27.55
C LYS A 140 -11.35 -0.91 -28.33
N PRO A 141 -10.88 0.10 -29.09
CA PRO A 141 -11.77 1.02 -29.80
C PRO A 141 -12.81 0.32 -30.71
N HIS A 142 -12.39 -0.70 -31.47
CA HIS A 142 -13.29 -1.44 -32.35
C HIS A 142 -14.28 -2.36 -31.61
N GLU A 143 -13.92 -2.85 -30.42
CA GLU A 143 -14.80 -3.66 -29.57
C GLU A 143 -15.94 -2.79 -29.01
N LEU A 144 -15.66 -1.58 -28.54
CA LEU A 144 -16.69 -0.65 -28.09
C LEU A 144 -17.63 -0.22 -29.23
N GLU A 145 -17.09 0.06 -30.41
CA GLU A 145 -17.91 0.43 -31.57
C GLU A 145 -18.82 -0.71 -32.03
N TYR A 146 -18.33 -1.95 -31.95
CA TYR A 146 -19.18 -3.11 -32.18
C TYR A 146 -20.34 -3.19 -31.19
N LEU A 147 -20.08 -3.01 -29.89
CA LEU A 147 -21.13 -2.99 -28.86
C LEU A 147 -22.17 -1.89 -29.09
N ARG A 148 -21.77 -0.74 -29.65
CA ARG A 148 -22.71 0.35 -29.99
C ARG A 148 -23.65 0.00 -31.14
N THR A 149 -23.17 -0.79 -32.10
CA THR A 149 -23.85 -1.06 -33.37
C THR A 149 -24.63 -2.38 -33.39
N MET A 150 -24.65 -3.12 -32.27
CA MET A 150 -25.44 -4.34 -32.14
C MET A 150 -26.93 -4.10 -32.42
N SER A 151 -27.53 -5.02 -33.18
CA SER A 151 -28.92 -4.91 -33.66
C SER A 151 -29.92 -5.64 -32.76
N GLU A 152 -29.42 -6.56 -31.95
CA GLU A 152 -30.15 -7.39 -31.01
C GLU A 152 -30.77 -6.52 -29.90
N PRO A 153 -32.12 -6.53 -29.73
CA PRO A 153 -32.80 -5.69 -28.74
C PRO A 153 -32.30 -5.88 -27.30
N GLU A 154 -31.91 -7.11 -26.94
CA GLU A 154 -31.35 -7.47 -25.64
C GLU A 154 -30.02 -6.78 -25.32
N PHE A 155 -29.31 -6.28 -26.34
CA PHE A 155 -28.02 -5.61 -26.22
C PHE A 155 -28.09 -4.14 -26.65
N ARG A 156 -29.28 -3.55 -26.67
CA ARG A 156 -29.47 -2.14 -26.99
C ARG A 156 -28.58 -1.26 -26.10
N SER A 157 -27.78 -0.43 -26.75
CA SER A 157 -26.85 0.48 -26.08
C SER A 157 -27.30 1.94 -26.15
N ALA A 158 -26.81 2.76 -25.23
CA ALA A 158 -26.88 4.22 -25.33
C ALA A 158 -25.64 4.86 -24.72
N THR A 159 -25.20 5.98 -25.30
CA THR A 159 -24.10 6.78 -24.77
C THR A 159 -24.64 8.02 -24.07
N ILE A 160 -24.23 8.25 -22.83
CA ILE A 160 -24.50 9.45 -22.06
C ILE A 160 -23.20 10.20 -21.79
N GLN A 161 -23.23 11.53 -21.93
CA GLN A 161 -22.05 12.38 -21.87
C GLN A 161 -21.75 12.82 -20.42
N ALA A 162 -20.62 12.38 -19.88
CA ALA A 162 -20.09 12.76 -18.58
C ALA A 162 -19.27 14.06 -18.69
N LEU A 163 -19.94 15.14 -19.12
CA LEU A 163 -19.33 16.44 -19.37
C LEU A 163 -20.06 17.54 -18.60
N TRP A 164 -19.34 18.61 -18.27
CA TRP A 164 -19.89 19.80 -17.64
C TRP A 164 -19.27 21.07 -18.23
N GLN A 165 -19.88 22.22 -17.97
CA GLN A 165 -19.36 23.52 -18.38
C GLN A 165 -18.98 24.30 -17.13
N ALA A 166 -17.74 24.78 -17.09
CA ALA A 166 -17.31 25.67 -16.02
C ALA A 166 -18.06 27.01 -16.18
N PRO A 167 -18.71 27.52 -15.11
CA PRO A 167 -19.31 28.84 -15.16
C PRO A 167 -18.20 29.89 -15.35
N PRO A 168 -18.51 31.06 -15.93
CA PRO A 168 -17.56 32.18 -15.91
C PRO A 168 -17.18 32.49 -14.46
N PRO A 169 -15.96 33.00 -14.21
CA PRO A 169 -15.54 33.39 -12.87
C PRO A 169 -16.56 34.36 -12.26
N SER A 170 -17.30 33.91 -11.25
CA SER A 170 -18.30 34.71 -10.52
C SER A 170 -17.73 35.22 -9.20
N GLU A 171 -18.35 36.25 -8.63
CA GLU A 171 -18.05 36.69 -7.25
C GLU A 171 -18.50 35.65 -6.19
N GLU A 172 -19.41 34.74 -6.55
CA GLU A 172 -19.80 33.62 -5.68
C GLU A 172 -18.68 32.57 -5.60
N GLU A 173 -18.24 32.25 -4.37
CA GLU A 173 -17.06 31.42 -4.09
C GLU A 173 -17.18 29.92 -4.50
N ASP A 174 -18.36 29.42 -4.89
CA ASP A 174 -18.60 27.98 -5.15
C ASP A 174 -19.34 27.64 -6.47
N GLY A 175 -19.34 28.57 -7.44
CA GLY A 175 -20.08 28.37 -8.70
C GLY A 175 -19.67 27.11 -9.49
N ALA A 176 -18.37 26.79 -9.54
CA ALA A 176 -17.86 25.65 -10.29
C ALA A 176 -18.19 24.29 -9.63
N GLY A 177 -18.13 24.21 -8.30
CA GLY A 177 -18.51 23.00 -7.55
C GLY A 177 -19.98 22.65 -7.74
N GLN A 178 -20.86 23.65 -7.62
CA GLN A 178 -22.30 23.48 -7.86
C GLN A 178 -22.61 23.11 -9.32
N ALA A 179 -21.88 23.67 -10.30
CA ALA A 179 -22.03 23.30 -11.71
C ALA A 179 -21.66 21.84 -11.98
N LEU A 180 -20.54 21.37 -11.42
CA LEU A 180 -20.12 19.97 -11.51
C LEU A 180 -21.16 19.04 -10.86
N ARG A 181 -21.63 19.36 -9.65
CA ARG A 181 -22.69 18.60 -8.96
C ARG A 181 -23.96 18.51 -9.80
N THR A 182 -24.42 19.64 -10.35
CA THR A 182 -25.62 19.70 -11.19
C THR A 182 -25.46 18.87 -12.45
N ALA A 183 -24.27 18.86 -13.07
CA ALA A 183 -23.99 18.03 -14.23
C ALA A 183 -24.01 16.53 -13.88
N LEU A 184 -23.49 16.15 -12.71
CA LEU A 184 -23.53 14.78 -12.21
C LEU A 184 -24.97 14.31 -11.94
N GLU A 185 -25.81 15.15 -11.35
CA GLU A 185 -27.24 14.87 -11.13
C GLU A 185 -27.97 14.65 -12.48
N LYS A 186 -27.70 15.50 -13.48
CA LYS A 186 -28.24 15.33 -14.84
C LYS A 186 -27.77 14.03 -15.49
N LEU A 187 -26.51 13.66 -15.32
CA LEU A 187 -25.96 12.39 -15.81
C LEU A 187 -26.71 11.20 -15.22
N CYS A 188 -26.97 11.22 -13.90
CA CYS A 188 -27.73 10.17 -13.21
C CYS A 188 -29.16 10.05 -13.73
N LEU A 189 -29.85 11.18 -13.96
CA LEU A 189 -31.20 11.19 -14.52
C LEU A 189 -31.23 10.67 -15.96
N ALA A 190 -30.27 11.07 -16.80
CA ALA A 190 -30.14 10.58 -18.17
C ALA A 190 -29.87 9.07 -18.23
N ALA A 191 -29.04 8.56 -17.32
CA ALA A 191 -28.81 7.13 -17.15
C ALA A 191 -30.09 6.38 -16.79
N GLU A 192 -30.84 6.90 -15.82
CA GLU A 192 -32.13 6.33 -15.42
C GLU A 192 -33.13 6.29 -16.58
N GLU A 193 -33.29 7.40 -17.31
CA GLU A 193 -34.19 7.48 -18.45
C GLU A 193 -33.81 6.50 -19.56
N ALA A 194 -32.51 6.40 -19.87
CA ALA A 194 -32.01 5.44 -20.85
C ALA A 194 -32.38 3.99 -20.46
N VAL A 195 -32.15 3.61 -19.20
CA VAL A 195 -32.47 2.26 -18.71
C VAL A 195 -33.97 2.00 -18.71
N ARG A 196 -34.81 2.97 -18.32
CA ARG A 196 -36.28 2.88 -18.42
C ARG A 196 -36.75 2.68 -19.87
N ASN A 197 -36.02 3.23 -20.84
CA ASN A 197 -36.28 3.09 -22.26
C ASN A 197 -35.71 1.80 -22.88
N GLY A 198 -35.27 0.83 -22.07
CA GLY A 198 -34.81 -0.49 -22.52
C GLY A 198 -33.36 -0.54 -22.98
N VAL A 199 -32.48 0.32 -22.42
CA VAL A 199 -31.03 0.25 -22.66
C VAL A 199 -30.39 -0.73 -21.68
N HIS A 200 -29.73 -1.74 -22.23
CA HIS A 200 -29.06 -2.80 -21.47
C HIS A 200 -27.53 -2.66 -21.43
N LEU A 201 -26.97 -1.81 -22.28
CA LEU A 201 -25.56 -1.41 -22.28
C LEU A 201 -25.45 0.12 -22.22
N LEU A 202 -25.10 0.67 -21.06
CA LEU A 202 -24.98 2.11 -20.88
C LEU A 202 -23.50 2.53 -20.95
N VAL A 203 -23.15 3.33 -21.96
CA VAL A 203 -21.81 3.90 -22.12
C VAL A 203 -21.78 5.29 -21.47
N ILE A 204 -20.99 5.44 -20.41
CA ILE A 204 -20.71 6.72 -19.77
C ILE A 204 -19.43 7.26 -20.41
N SER A 205 -19.53 8.36 -21.14
CA SER A 205 -18.46 8.83 -22.02
C SER A 205 -18.03 10.27 -21.74
N ASP A 206 -16.72 10.51 -21.69
CA ASP A 206 -16.12 11.85 -21.67
C ASP A 206 -15.41 12.23 -23.00
N ILE A 207 -15.61 11.42 -24.07
CA ILE A 207 -14.88 11.55 -25.34
C ILE A 207 -15.05 12.90 -26.03
N GLU A 208 -16.17 13.59 -25.80
CA GLU A 208 -16.44 14.90 -26.41
C GLU A 208 -15.95 16.10 -25.57
N ALA A 209 -15.06 15.86 -24.59
CA ALA A 209 -14.35 16.91 -23.86
C ALA A 209 -13.63 17.86 -24.84
N SER A 210 -13.76 19.17 -24.59
CA SER A 210 -13.29 20.22 -25.51
C SER A 210 -12.83 21.46 -24.76
N ALA A 211 -12.49 22.53 -25.49
CA ALA A 211 -12.19 23.83 -24.91
C ALA A 211 -13.40 24.45 -24.15
N GLU A 212 -14.62 23.98 -24.41
CA GLU A 212 -15.86 24.49 -23.81
C GLU A 212 -16.50 23.52 -22.81
N ARG A 213 -16.22 22.22 -22.94
CA ARG A 213 -16.81 21.16 -22.10
C ARG A 213 -15.73 20.38 -21.38
N LEU A 214 -15.76 20.43 -20.05
CA LEU A 214 -14.82 19.75 -19.17
C LEU A 214 -15.32 18.34 -18.85
N PRO A 215 -14.44 17.35 -18.70
CA PRO A 215 -14.84 16.02 -18.28
C PRO A 215 -15.29 16.02 -16.81
N ILE A 216 -16.35 15.27 -16.50
CA ILE A 216 -16.62 14.83 -15.12
C ILE A 216 -15.61 13.72 -14.83
N PRO A 217 -14.87 13.75 -13.70
CA PRO A 217 -13.94 12.69 -13.34
C PRO A 217 -14.61 11.31 -13.43
N ALA A 218 -13.97 10.38 -14.13
CA ALA A 218 -14.59 9.13 -14.57
C ALA A 218 -15.10 8.30 -13.38
N MET A 219 -14.34 8.27 -12.29
CA MET A 219 -14.70 7.54 -11.09
C MET A 219 -15.92 8.15 -10.38
N LEU A 220 -16.05 9.49 -10.39
CA LEU A 220 -17.21 10.20 -9.87
C LEU A 220 -18.45 9.94 -10.74
N ALA A 221 -18.29 9.98 -12.07
CA ALA A 221 -19.37 9.73 -13.03
C ALA A 221 -19.91 8.29 -12.92
N VAL A 222 -19.02 7.29 -12.93
CA VAL A 222 -19.39 5.87 -12.82
C VAL A 222 -20.03 5.58 -11.46
N GLY A 223 -19.38 6.01 -10.37
CA GLY A 223 -19.89 5.75 -9.02
C GLY A 223 -21.26 6.36 -8.77
N ALA A 224 -21.48 7.61 -9.19
CA ALA A 224 -22.78 8.27 -9.03
C ALA A 224 -23.89 7.56 -9.81
N VAL A 225 -23.65 7.21 -11.08
CA VAL A 225 -24.62 6.47 -11.90
C VAL A 225 -24.87 5.08 -11.30
N HIS A 226 -23.81 4.39 -10.85
CA HIS A 226 -23.90 3.09 -10.21
C HIS A 226 -24.83 3.08 -9.01
N HIS A 227 -24.57 3.94 -8.02
CA HIS A 227 -25.40 4.03 -6.81
C HIS A 227 -26.79 4.60 -7.09
N HIS A 228 -26.92 5.54 -8.04
CA HIS A 228 -28.24 6.03 -8.45
C HIS A 228 -29.11 4.90 -9.00
N LEU A 229 -28.59 4.10 -9.92
CA LEU A 229 -29.33 2.95 -10.47
C LEU A 229 -29.61 1.87 -9.43
N ILE A 230 -28.76 1.69 -8.40
CA ILE A 230 -29.06 0.82 -7.25
C ILE A 230 -30.26 1.36 -6.48
N ARG A 231 -30.26 2.65 -6.12
CA ARG A 231 -31.36 3.29 -5.39
C ARG A 231 -32.70 3.20 -6.15
N GLN A 232 -32.66 3.25 -7.48
CA GLN A 232 -33.85 3.09 -8.32
C GLN A 232 -34.24 1.62 -8.57
N GLY A 233 -33.47 0.63 -8.10
CA GLY A 233 -33.73 -0.79 -8.35
C GLY A 233 -33.48 -1.23 -9.79
N MET A 234 -32.66 -0.48 -10.55
CA MET A 234 -32.44 -0.67 -11.99
C MET A 234 -31.01 -1.12 -12.34
N ARG A 235 -30.08 -1.18 -11.38
CA ARG A 235 -28.67 -1.54 -11.64
C ARG A 235 -28.50 -2.90 -12.33
N MET A 236 -29.40 -3.85 -12.05
CA MET A 236 -29.38 -5.19 -12.65
C MET A 236 -29.93 -5.22 -14.09
N SER A 237 -30.57 -4.14 -14.55
CA SER A 237 -31.19 -4.06 -15.88
C SER A 237 -30.21 -3.65 -16.98
N THR A 238 -29.01 -3.21 -16.63
CA THR A 238 -28.02 -2.67 -17.56
C THR A 238 -26.59 -2.94 -17.10
N SER A 239 -25.65 -2.98 -18.04
CA SER A 239 -24.21 -2.94 -17.74
C SER A 239 -23.64 -1.55 -17.97
N LEU A 240 -22.69 -1.14 -17.12
CA LEU A 240 -22.03 0.17 -17.21
C LEU A 240 -20.68 0.02 -17.92
N ILE A 241 -20.49 0.76 -19.01
CA ILE A 241 -19.22 0.82 -19.75
C ILE A 241 -18.67 2.23 -19.60
N CYS A 242 -17.44 2.35 -19.10
CA CYS A 242 -16.77 3.64 -18.94
C CYS A 242 -15.87 3.91 -20.16
N GLU A 243 -16.27 4.83 -21.04
CA GLU A 243 -15.39 5.35 -22.10
C GLU A 243 -14.74 6.63 -21.60
N SER A 244 -13.45 6.57 -21.27
CA SER A 244 -12.79 7.68 -20.60
C SER A 244 -11.37 7.95 -21.07
N GLY A 245 -11.01 9.23 -21.11
CA GLY A 245 -9.65 9.70 -21.30
C GLY A 245 -8.80 9.70 -20.02
N GLU A 246 -9.39 9.48 -18.84
CA GLU A 246 -8.69 9.54 -17.55
C GLU A 246 -7.86 8.29 -17.15
N PRO A 247 -8.35 7.03 -17.31
CA PRO A 247 -7.67 5.85 -16.77
C PRO A 247 -6.40 5.49 -17.55
N ARG A 248 -5.30 5.27 -16.81
CA ARG A 248 -3.96 5.02 -17.38
C ARG A 248 -3.05 4.14 -16.52
N GLU A 249 -3.38 3.94 -15.25
CA GLU A 249 -2.66 3.05 -14.34
C GLU A 249 -3.57 1.90 -13.90
N VAL A 250 -2.99 0.74 -13.55
CA VAL A 250 -3.74 -0.45 -13.09
C VAL A 250 -4.79 -0.11 -12.03
N HIS A 251 -4.41 0.74 -11.06
CA HIS A 251 -5.29 1.15 -9.98
C HIS A 251 -6.53 1.91 -10.47
N HIS A 252 -6.43 2.70 -11.55
CA HIS A 252 -7.57 3.45 -12.10
C HIS A 252 -8.64 2.49 -12.62
N PHE A 253 -8.21 1.44 -13.33
CA PHE A 253 -9.12 0.39 -13.81
C PHE A 253 -9.75 -0.38 -12.65
N ALA A 254 -8.96 -0.76 -11.64
CA ALA A 254 -9.48 -1.43 -10.45
C ALA A 254 -10.50 -0.56 -9.70
N ALA A 255 -10.26 0.75 -9.58
CA ALA A 255 -11.18 1.65 -8.92
C ALA A 255 -12.49 1.82 -9.72
N LEU A 256 -12.43 2.04 -11.04
CA LEU A 256 -13.62 2.13 -11.89
C LEU A 256 -14.49 0.87 -11.79
N ILE A 257 -13.87 -0.31 -11.83
CA ILE A 257 -14.59 -1.58 -11.72
C ILE A 257 -15.14 -1.77 -10.30
N GLY A 258 -14.35 -1.48 -9.28
CA GLY A 258 -14.76 -1.57 -7.88
C GLY A 258 -15.93 -0.65 -7.51
N TYR A 259 -16.11 0.45 -8.25
CA TYR A 259 -17.26 1.37 -8.15
C TYR A 259 -18.34 1.17 -9.23
N GLY A 260 -18.29 0.03 -9.94
CA GLY A 260 -19.44 -0.48 -10.68
C GLY A 260 -19.35 -0.45 -12.20
N ALA A 261 -18.23 -0.05 -12.80
CA ALA A 261 -18.00 -0.27 -14.23
C ALA A 261 -17.85 -1.76 -14.52
N ASN A 262 -18.62 -2.28 -15.48
CA ASN A 262 -18.45 -3.65 -15.96
C ASN A 262 -17.26 -3.74 -16.94
N ALA A 263 -17.07 -2.71 -17.77
CA ALA A 263 -15.96 -2.62 -18.71
C ALA A 263 -15.46 -1.18 -18.85
N VAL A 264 -14.21 -1.02 -19.28
CA VAL A 264 -13.55 0.27 -19.45
C VAL A 264 -12.93 0.35 -20.84
N ALA A 265 -13.25 1.42 -21.58
CA ALA A 265 -12.69 1.75 -22.88
C ALA A 265 -11.79 3.00 -22.74
N PRO A 266 -10.48 2.84 -22.46
CA PRO A 266 -9.57 3.95 -22.19
C PRO A 266 -9.08 4.62 -23.48
N TYR A 267 -9.94 5.35 -24.20
CA TYR A 267 -9.61 5.81 -25.57
C TYR A 267 -8.31 6.64 -25.65
N LEU A 268 -8.05 7.51 -24.67
CA LEU A 268 -6.90 8.43 -24.71
C LEU A 268 -5.57 7.71 -24.47
N ILE A 269 -5.55 6.62 -23.70
CA ILE A 269 -4.32 5.83 -23.53
C ILE A 269 -3.98 5.10 -24.82
N TYR A 270 -4.96 4.63 -25.58
CA TYR A 270 -4.74 4.01 -26.88
C TYR A 270 -4.17 5.02 -27.89
N GLN A 271 -4.74 6.22 -27.98
CA GLN A 271 -4.19 7.31 -28.80
C GLN A 271 -2.76 7.69 -28.38
N THR A 272 -2.47 7.64 -27.07
CA THR A 272 -1.13 7.89 -26.54
C THR A 272 -0.15 6.78 -26.93
N ILE A 273 -0.59 5.53 -26.93
CA ILE A 273 0.20 4.38 -27.38
C ILE A 273 0.48 4.49 -28.89
N ASP A 274 -0.51 4.90 -29.70
CA ASP A 274 -0.35 5.10 -31.14
C ASP A 274 0.77 6.11 -31.42
N ALA A 275 0.74 7.25 -30.73
CA ALA A 275 1.77 8.27 -30.82
C ALA A 275 3.15 7.76 -30.37
N MET A 276 3.22 6.97 -29.30
CA MET A 276 4.45 6.36 -28.80
C MET A 276 5.04 5.33 -29.78
N VAL A 277 4.20 4.55 -30.45
CA VAL A 277 4.61 3.59 -31.50
C VAL A 277 5.07 4.35 -32.75
N ALA A 278 4.33 5.38 -33.16
CA ALA A 278 4.68 6.23 -34.31
C ALA A 278 6.01 6.99 -34.10
N GLU A 279 6.32 7.44 -32.87
CA GLU A 279 7.62 8.07 -32.55
C GLU A 279 8.79 7.07 -32.70
N GLY A 280 8.56 5.78 -32.44
CA GLY A 280 9.52 4.70 -32.68
C GLY A 280 10.78 4.66 -31.80
N ARG A 281 11.02 5.66 -30.93
CA ARG A 281 12.27 5.82 -30.15
C ARG A 281 12.57 4.65 -29.20
N HIS A 282 11.54 4.05 -28.64
CA HIS A 282 11.64 2.94 -27.67
C HIS A 282 10.84 1.70 -28.08
N THR A 283 10.07 1.81 -29.17
CA THR A 283 9.09 0.84 -29.67
C THR A 283 9.50 0.31 -31.04
N ALA A 284 10.76 0.53 -31.46
CA ALA A 284 11.25 0.14 -32.78
C ALA A 284 10.94 -1.34 -33.09
N GLY A 285 10.18 -1.59 -34.15
CA GLY A 285 9.77 -2.92 -34.59
C GLY A 285 8.47 -3.45 -33.96
N MET A 286 7.81 -2.69 -33.08
CA MET A 286 6.52 -3.03 -32.48
C MET A 286 5.37 -2.45 -33.31
N THR A 287 4.35 -3.26 -33.57
CA THR A 287 3.09 -2.78 -34.18
C THR A 287 2.14 -2.22 -33.12
N VAL A 288 1.21 -1.35 -33.52
CA VAL A 288 0.16 -0.82 -32.62
C VAL A 288 -0.64 -1.95 -31.96
N SER A 289 -1.02 -2.98 -32.73
CA SER A 289 -1.74 -4.15 -32.21
C SER A 289 -0.96 -4.89 -31.12
N GLN A 290 0.35 -5.07 -31.30
CA GLN A 290 1.21 -5.66 -30.26
C GLN A 290 1.30 -4.77 -29.02
N ALA A 291 1.45 -3.45 -29.19
CA ALA A 291 1.51 -2.50 -28.09
C ALA A 291 0.21 -2.49 -27.27
N TYR A 292 -0.95 -2.54 -27.93
CA TYR A 292 -2.25 -2.65 -27.27
C TYR A 292 -2.36 -3.97 -26.49
N GLY A 293 -1.96 -5.09 -27.10
CA GLY A 293 -1.97 -6.40 -26.44
C GLY A 293 -1.07 -6.45 -25.20
N HIS A 294 0.11 -5.81 -25.26
CA HIS A 294 0.99 -5.68 -24.11
C HIS A 294 0.37 -4.83 -22.99
N PHE A 295 -0.22 -3.69 -23.35
CA PHE A 295 -0.90 -2.82 -22.38
C PHE A 295 -2.06 -3.56 -21.69
N VAL A 296 -2.97 -4.18 -22.45
CA VAL A 296 -4.10 -4.95 -21.91
C VAL A 296 -3.60 -6.05 -20.97
N LYS A 297 -2.60 -6.82 -21.41
CA LYS A 297 -1.99 -7.88 -20.58
C LYS A 297 -1.36 -7.35 -19.29
N ALA A 298 -0.76 -6.16 -19.31
CA ALA A 298 -0.19 -5.54 -18.12
C ALA A 298 -1.29 -5.13 -17.14
N ILE A 299 -2.39 -4.56 -17.64
CA ILE A 299 -3.55 -4.19 -16.81
C ILE A 299 -4.24 -5.44 -16.25
N ASP A 300 -4.49 -6.46 -17.08
CA ASP A 300 -5.11 -7.72 -16.64
C ASP A 300 -4.33 -8.37 -15.49
N LYS A 301 -3.01 -8.51 -15.64
CA LYS A 301 -2.15 -9.03 -14.57
C LYS A 301 -2.18 -8.16 -13.31
N GLY A 302 -2.27 -6.85 -13.51
CA GLY A 302 -2.40 -5.90 -12.41
C GLY A 302 -3.75 -6.01 -11.69
N LEU A 303 -4.85 -6.21 -12.41
CA LEU A 303 -6.19 -6.42 -11.84
C LEU A 303 -6.24 -7.71 -11.02
N LEU A 304 -5.76 -8.83 -11.59
CA LEU A 304 -5.63 -10.10 -10.87
C LEU A 304 -4.86 -9.93 -9.57
N LYS A 305 -3.76 -9.18 -9.61
CA LYS A 305 -2.99 -8.85 -8.41
C LYS A 305 -3.79 -8.05 -7.40
N ILE A 306 -4.43 -6.95 -7.79
CA ILE A 306 -5.21 -6.12 -6.85
C ILE A 306 -6.33 -6.93 -6.21
N MET A 307 -7.07 -7.73 -6.98
CA MET A 307 -8.10 -8.61 -6.45
C MET A 307 -7.53 -9.65 -5.47
N SER A 308 -6.37 -10.23 -5.82
CA SER A 308 -5.71 -11.24 -4.99
C SER A 308 -5.28 -10.72 -3.61
N LYS A 309 -5.05 -9.40 -3.46
CA LYS A 309 -4.69 -8.79 -2.17
C LYS A 309 -5.74 -9.03 -1.09
N MET A 310 -7.01 -9.09 -1.48
CA MET A 310 -8.14 -9.39 -0.59
C MET A 310 -8.58 -10.87 -0.66
N GLY A 311 -7.89 -11.70 -1.45
CA GLY A 311 -8.27 -13.09 -1.68
C GLY A 311 -9.47 -13.25 -2.62
N ILE A 312 -9.72 -12.28 -3.50
CA ILE A 312 -10.84 -12.34 -4.46
C ILE A 312 -10.36 -12.99 -5.77
N SER A 313 -11.07 -14.03 -6.22
CA SER A 313 -10.70 -14.78 -7.42
C SER A 313 -11.35 -14.28 -8.70
N THR A 314 -12.58 -13.76 -8.65
CA THR A 314 -13.37 -13.41 -9.84
C THR A 314 -13.67 -11.93 -9.92
N LEU A 315 -13.52 -11.36 -11.11
CA LEU A 315 -13.78 -9.93 -11.34
C LEU A 315 -15.26 -9.59 -11.14
N ASP A 316 -16.17 -10.51 -11.46
CA ASP A 316 -17.61 -10.37 -11.18
C ASP A 316 -17.90 -10.11 -9.69
N SER A 317 -17.15 -10.73 -8.76
CA SER A 317 -17.29 -10.50 -7.32
C SER A 317 -16.59 -9.22 -6.86
N TYR A 318 -15.59 -8.75 -7.60
CA TYR A 318 -14.87 -7.51 -7.31
C TYR A 318 -15.65 -6.27 -7.80
N CYS A 319 -16.40 -6.40 -8.91
CA CYS A 319 -17.18 -5.32 -9.51
C CYS A 319 -18.24 -4.80 -8.53
N GLY A 320 -18.17 -3.51 -8.19
CA GLY A 320 -19.08 -2.87 -7.23
C GLY A 320 -18.83 -3.24 -5.76
N ALA A 321 -17.79 -4.01 -5.44
CA ALA A 321 -17.50 -4.44 -4.07
C ALA A 321 -16.80 -3.38 -3.21
N GLN A 322 -16.30 -2.30 -3.83
CA GLN A 322 -15.63 -1.19 -3.15
C GLN A 322 -14.52 -1.64 -2.20
N ILE A 323 -13.56 -2.42 -2.71
CA ILE A 323 -12.38 -2.88 -1.94
C ILE A 323 -11.35 -1.75 -1.81
N PHE A 324 -11.84 -0.61 -1.33
CA PHE A 324 -11.13 0.64 -1.20
C PHE A 324 -11.52 1.33 0.10
N GLU A 325 -10.65 2.22 0.55
CA GLU A 325 -10.89 3.20 1.59
C GLU A 325 -10.43 4.57 1.07
N ALA A 326 -11.11 5.63 1.48
CA ALA A 326 -10.83 6.98 1.02
C ALA A 326 -10.00 7.74 2.07
N LEU A 327 -8.99 8.47 1.60
CA LEU A 327 -8.17 9.37 2.40
C LEU A 327 -8.28 10.79 1.82
N GLY A 328 -9.03 11.66 2.51
CA GLY A 328 -9.21 13.05 2.09
C GLY A 328 -10.44 13.28 1.21
N ILE A 329 -11.48 12.45 1.30
CA ILE A 329 -12.76 12.65 0.57
C ILE A 329 -13.87 13.01 1.55
N GLY A 330 -14.56 14.11 1.29
CA GLY A 330 -15.68 14.60 2.10
C GLY A 330 -16.96 13.80 1.89
N GLU A 331 -17.84 13.87 2.90
CA GLU A 331 -19.12 13.14 2.97
C GLU A 331 -20.01 13.37 1.74
N GLU A 332 -20.05 14.59 1.20
CA GLU A 332 -20.89 14.90 0.04
C GLU A 332 -20.55 14.10 -1.23
N LEU A 333 -19.28 13.70 -1.40
CA LEU A 333 -18.86 12.85 -2.53
C LEU A 333 -19.12 11.37 -2.21
N ILE A 334 -18.89 10.96 -0.95
CA ILE A 334 -19.15 9.60 -0.47
C ILE A 334 -20.64 9.26 -0.66
N ASP A 335 -21.55 10.10 -0.17
CA ASP A 335 -23.00 9.86 -0.18
C ASP A 335 -23.60 9.75 -1.59
N ILE A 336 -22.97 10.40 -2.58
CA ILE A 336 -23.48 10.42 -3.95
C ILE A 336 -22.89 9.29 -4.78
N ALA A 337 -21.56 9.10 -4.71
CA ALA A 337 -20.81 8.30 -5.68
C ALA A 337 -20.01 7.14 -5.10
N PHE A 338 -19.77 7.10 -3.79
CA PHE A 338 -18.90 6.09 -3.15
C PHE A 338 -19.52 5.60 -1.83
N VAL A 339 -20.82 5.31 -1.86
CA VAL A 339 -21.64 5.09 -0.64
C VAL A 339 -21.05 3.95 0.18
N ASP A 340 -20.96 4.12 1.50
CA ASP A 340 -20.37 3.17 2.46
C ASP A 340 -18.84 2.93 2.33
N THR A 341 -18.13 3.65 1.44
CA THR A 341 -16.66 3.62 1.46
C THR A 341 -16.15 4.32 2.73
N PRO A 342 -15.27 3.68 3.54
CA PRO A 342 -14.69 4.32 4.71
C PRO A 342 -13.91 5.59 4.33
N SER A 343 -14.23 6.72 4.97
CA SER A 343 -13.50 7.99 4.81
C SER A 343 -13.33 8.70 6.16
N LEU A 344 -12.54 8.09 7.04
CA LEU A 344 -12.48 8.44 8.47
C LEU A 344 -12.19 9.94 8.73
N LEU A 345 -11.32 10.54 7.94
CA LEU A 345 -10.86 11.92 8.16
C LEU A 345 -11.65 12.96 7.37
N GLY A 346 -12.65 12.55 6.57
CA GLY A 346 -13.31 13.45 5.62
C GLY A 346 -12.33 14.06 4.61
N GLY A 347 -12.69 15.20 4.01
CA GLY A 347 -11.79 15.96 3.15
C GLY A 347 -12.51 16.71 2.03
N ILE A 348 -11.97 16.61 0.80
CA ILE A 348 -12.37 17.46 -0.32
C ILE A 348 -13.80 17.21 -0.79
N GLY A 349 -14.41 18.26 -1.36
CA GLY A 349 -15.75 18.26 -1.92
C GLY A 349 -15.80 18.56 -3.42
N PHE A 350 -17.01 18.75 -3.97
CA PHE A 350 -17.24 19.12 -5.38
C PHE A 350 -16.46 20.35 -5.81
N ARG A 351 -16.33 21.34 -4.92
CA ARG A 351 -15.55 22.55 -5.17
C ARG A 351 -14.10 22.23 -5.56
N SER A 352 -13.42 21.46 -4.72
CA SER A 352 -11.99 21.12 -4.92
C SER A 352 -11.78 20.20 -6.13
N VAL A 353 -12.74 19.31 -6.39
CA VAL A 353 -12.72 18.48 -7.61
C VAL A 353 -12.87 19.36 -8.85
N ALA A 354 -13.84 20.27 -8.87
CA ALA A 354 -14.07 21.20 -9.97
C ALA A 354 -12.83 22.11 -10.20
N GLU A 355 -12.26 22.68 -9.14
CA GLU A 355 -11.02 23.47 -9.20
C GLU A 355 -9.86 22.68 -9.83
N THR A 356 -9.73 21.40 -9.51
CA THR A 356 -8.70 20.51 -10.07
C THR A 356 -8.89 20.31 -11.58
N VAL A 357 -10.11 19.99 -12.00
CA VAL A 357 -10.44 19.76 -13.42
C VAL A 357 -10.30 21.07 -14.22
N VAL A 358 -10.70 22.21 -13.67
CA VAL A 358 -10.51 23.54 -14.28
C VAL A 358 -9.02 23.85 -14.42
N ALA A 359 -8.19 23.60 -13.40
CA ALA A 359 -6.76 23.86 -13.48
C ALA A 359 -6.06 23.03 -14.57
N TRP A 360 -6.49 21.79 -14.80
CA TRP A 360 -6.02 20.97 -15.93
C TRP A 360 -6.50 21.51 -17.27
N HIS A 361 -7.76 21.91 -17.34
CA HIS A 361 -8.35 22.48 -18.56
C HIS A 361 -7.67 23.78 -18.97
N GLU A 362 -7.37 24.69 -18.04
CA GLU A 362 -6.63 25.93 -18.31
C GLU A 362 -5.22 25.69 -18.86
N LYS A 363 -4.55 24.62 -18.40
CA LYS A 363 -3.25 24.19 -18.94
C LYS A 363 -3.37 23.59 -20.33
N ALA A 364 -4.46 22.86 -20.60
CA ALA A 364 -4.75 22.28 -21.90
C ALA A 364 -5.15 23.35 -22.95
N TYR A 365 -5.88 24.38 -22.54
CA TYR A 365 -6.39 25.42 -23.43
C TYR A 365 -5.90 26.80 -23.00
N PRO A 366 -4.57 27.05 -23.06
CA PRO A 366 -4.04 28.31 -22.59
C PRO A 366 -4.43 29.47 -23.54
N PRO A 367 -4.44 30.73 -23.05
CA PRO A 367 -4.78 31.88 -23.88
C PRO A 367 -3.88 32.00 -25.11
N ALA A 368 -4.38 32.57 -26.22
CA ALA A 368 -3.74 32.55 -27.54
C ALA A 368 -2.28 33.12 -27.61
N LYS A 369 -1.81 33.84 -26.60
CA LYS A 369 -0.42 34.38 -26.51
C LYS A 369 0.51 33.55 -25.62
N ALA A 370 0.02 32.47 -25.02
CA ALA A 370 0.78 31.60 -24.13
C ALA A 370 1.67 30.63 -24.91
N ARG A 371 2.58 29.96 -24.20
CA ARG A 371 3.38 28.87 -24.78
C ARG A 371 2.47 27.69 -25.14
N ALA A 372 2.90 26.92 -26.15
CA ALA A 372 2.22 25.69 -26.53
C ALA A 372 2.09 24.74 -25.32
N PRO A 373 0.95 24.02 -25.20
CA PRO A 373 0.71 23.06 -24.13
C PRO A 373 1.79 21.98 -24.11
N ARG A 374 2.25 21.59 -22.92
CA ARG A 374 3.23 20.53 -22.73
C ARG A 374 2.98 19.79 -21.42
N LEU A 375 3.13 18.47 -21.47
CA LEU A 375 3.09 17.64 -20.26
C LEU A 375 4.22 18.00 -19.29
N GLU A 376 3.86 18.19 -18.03
CA GLU A 376 4.79 18.51 -16.94
C GLU A 376 5.37 17.24 -16.31
N THR A 377 6.51 17.39 -15.63
CA THR A 377 7.06 16.35 -14.75
C THR A 377 6.88 16.82 -13.31
N TRP A 378 6.01 16.14 -12.58
CA TRP A 378 5.68 16.51 -11.20
C TRP A 378 6.60 15.87 -10.17
N GLY A 379 7.35 14.82 -10.52
CA GLY A 379 8.26 14.16 -9.59
C GLY A 379 7.54 13.26 -8.59
N LEU A 380 6.38 12.68 -8.94
CA LEU A 380 5.56 11.86 -8.05
C LEU A 380 6.26 10.59 -7.59
N TYR A 381 7.09 10.01 -8.45
CA TYR A 381 7.77 8.73 -8.18
C TYR A 381 9.21 8.94 -7.70
N LYS A 382 9.77 10.12 -7.96
CA LYS A 382 11.11 10.51 -7.54
C LYS A 382 11.20 12.03 -7.43
N SER A 383 11.74 12.51 -6.30
CA SER A 383 11.97 13.93 -6.04
C SER A 383 12.64 14.65 -7.22
N ARG A 384 12.05 15.77 -7.62
CA ARG A 384 12.53 16.69 -8.66
C ARG A 384 12.50 18.11 -8.12
N ARG A 385 13.42 18.94 -8.62
CA ARG A 385 13.42 20.38 -8.33
C ARG A 385 12.15 21.01 -8.92
N GLY A 386 11.37 21.68 -8.08
CA GLY A 386 10.10 22.31 -8.48
C GLY A 386 8.95 21.33 -8.72
N GLY A 387 9.10 20.06 -8.33
CA GLY A 387 8.03 19.07 -8.33
C GLY A 387 7.35 18.95 -6.96
N GLU A 388 6.67 17.82 -6.76
CA GLU A 388 6.02 17.42 -5.53
C GLU A 388 6.99 17.41 -4.35
N LEU A 389 6.46 17.72 -3.16
CA LEU A 389 7.23 17.63 -1.94
C LEU A 389 7.47 16.16 -1.56
N HIS A 390 8.70 15.86 -1.17
CA HIS A 390 9.11 14.55 -0.65
C HIS A 390 9.72 14.72 0.73
N GLU A 391 9.36 13.81 1.64
CA GLU A 391 9.99 13.71 2.97
C GLU A 391 11.51 13.56 2.80
N TRP A 392 11.93 12.68 1.89
CA TRP A 392 13.34 12.37 1.64
C TRP A 392 13.90 13.09 0.41
N SER A 393 13.86 14.42 0.46
CA SER A 393 14.53 15.26 -0.54
C SER A 393 16.07 15.21 -0.40
N PRO A 394 16.84 15.54 -1.46
CA PRO A 394 18.31 15.60 -1.37
C PRO A 394 18.82 16.52 -0.25
N GLN A 395 18.11 17.62 0.03
CA GLN A 395 18.47 18.55 1.10
C GLN A 395 18.33 17.90 2.48
N VAL A 396 17.22 17.19 2.73
CA VAL A 396 16.99 16.47 3.99
C VAL A 396 18.00 15.36 4.19
N VAL A 397 18.27 14.58 3.13
CA VAL A 397 19.26 13.50 3.14
C VAL A 397 20.65 14.03 3.48
N HIS A 398 21.09 15.12 2.85
CA HIS A 398 22.38 15.73 3.18
C HIS A 398 22.43 16.24 4.62
N ALA A 399 21.39 16.93 5.09
CA ALA A 399 21.34 17.42 6.47
C ALA A 399 21.45 16.29 7.50
N LEU A 400 20.83 15.13 7.24
CA LEU A 400 20.97 13.96 8.10
C LEU A 400 22.39 13.38 8.05
N HIS A 401 22.97 13.22 6.85
CA HIS A 401 24.36 12.76 6.70
C HIS A 401 25.35 13.66 7.44
N ASP A 402 25.20 14.98 7.33
CA ASP A 402 26.05 15.95 8.03
C ASP A 402 25.95 15.80 9.55
N ALA A 403 24.75 15.50 10.08
CA ALA A 403 24.54 15.29 11.51
C ALA A 403 25.19 14.00 12.03
N VAL A 404 25.05 12.89 11.31
CA VAL A 404 25.48 11.57 11.80
C VAL A 404 26.97 11.28 11.56
N ARG A 405 27.58 11.92 10.56
CA ARG A 405 29.02 11.81 10.24
C ARG A 405 29.90 12.72 11.09
N GLU A 406 29.32 13.72 11.74
CA GLU A 406 30.08 14.62 12.62
C GLU A 406 30.59 13.87 13.86
N THR A 407 31.89 14.00 14.09
CA THR A 407 32.60 13.33 15.20
C THR A 407 32.48 14.11 16.51
N ASP A 408 32.28 15.43 16.45
CA ASP A 408 31.97 16.24 17.61
C ASP A 408 30.47 16.16 17.92
N HIS A 409 30.10 15.38 18.95
CA HIS A 409 28.70 15.19 19.33
C HIS A 409 27.92 16.49 19.56
N THR A 410 28.56 17.59 19.99
CA THR A 410 27.86 18.87 20.19
C THR A 410 27.47 19.50 18.85
N LYS A 411 28.37 19.45 17.87
CA LYS A 411 28.10 19.89 16.51
C LYS A 411 27.10 18.97 15.83
N GLY A 412 27.25 17.65 16.00
CA GLY A 412 26.31 16.66 15.47
C GLY A 412 24.88 16.87 15.97
N LYS A 413 24.69 17.12 17.27
CA LYS A 413 23.38 17.53 17.85
C LYS A 413 22.84 18.81 17.22
N THR A 414 23.70 19.80 16.95
CA THR A 414 23.29 21.06 16.32
C THR A 414 22.84 20.84 14.88
N SER A 415 23.60 20.08 14.10
CA SER A 415 23.23 19.67 12.72
C SER A 415 21.95 18.84 12.71
N PHE A 416 21.77 17.93 13.68
CA PHE A 416 20.55 17.14 13.81
C PHE A 416 19.32 18.02 14.08
N ARG A 417 19.45 19.06 14.91
CA ARG A 417 18.35 20.02 15.12
C ARG A 417 17.97 20.74 13.82
N ALA A 418 18.93 21.11 12.99
CA ALA A 418 18.65 21.69 11.69
C ALA A 418 17.94 20.70 10.75
N TYR A 419 18.37 19.43 10.73
CA TYR A 419 17.68 18.34 10.04
C TYR A 419 16.23 18.16 10.54
N SER A 420 16.02 18.07 11.85
CA SER A 420 14.70 17.90 12.44
C SER A 420 13.78 19.09 12.13
N GLN A 421 14.31 20.32 12.15
CA GLN A 421 13.55 21.51 11.76
C GLN A 421 13.08 21.43 10.30
N LEU A 422 13.93 20.98 9.37
CA LEU A 422 13.54 20.79 7.97
C LEU A 422 12.37 19.80 7.86
N MET A 423 12.43 18.68 8.58
CA MET A 423 11.36 17.68 8.62
C MET A 423 10.06 18.27 9.19
N GLN A 424 10.13 19.00 10.30
CA GLN A 424 8.97 19.55 11.01
C GLN A 424 8.22 20.64 10.22
N THR A 425 8.89 21.32 9.28
CA THR A 425 8.24 22.31 8.41
C THR A 425 7.40 21.70 7.29
N MET A 426 7.48 20.39 7.08
CA MET A 426 6.75 19.72 6.00
C MET A 426 5.30 19.41 6.38
N ARG A 427 4.44 19.36 5.36
CA ARG A 427 3.04 18.94 5.47
C ARG A 427 2.80 17.73 4.56
N LEU A 428 3.22 16.55 5.05
CA LEU A 428 3.26 15.33 4.25
C LEU A 428 2.44 14.16 4.83
N ALA A 429 1.83 14.33 5.99
CA ALA A 429 1.15 13.25 6.71
C ALA A 429 0.18 13.83 7.76
N PRO A 430 -0.84 13.07 8.21
CA PRO A 430 -1.79 13.54 9.21
C PRO A 430 -1.13 14.10 10.48
N ARG A 431 -0.05 13.48 10.99
CA ARG A 431 0.66 13.99 12.17
C ARG A 431 1.18 15.42 12.02
N HIS A 432 1.47 15.87 10.79
CA HIS A 432 1.94 17.23 10.53
C HIS A 432 0.84 18.29 10.69
N LEU A 433 -0.44 17.89 10.77
CA LEU A 433 -1.55 18.80 11.04
C LEU A 433 -1.81 18.96 12.55
N LEU A 434 -1.14 18.15 13.38
CA LEU A 434 -1.26 18.15 14.84
C LEU A 434 -0.16 18.97 15.52
N THR A 435 -0.48 19.53 16.68
CA THR A 435 0.46 20.12 17.62
C THR A 435 0.23 19.62 19.04
N PHE A 436 1.23 19.82 19.90
CA PHE A 436 1.13 19.50 21.32
C PHE A 436 0.35 20.61 22.05
N ARG A 437 -0.46 20.22 23.02
CA ARG A 437 -1.12 21.14 23.94
C ARG A 437 -0.20 21.46 25.11
N ASP A 438 -0.08 22.75 25.42
CA ASP A 438 0.62 23.22 26.61
C ASP A 438 -0.35 23.23 27.80
N ILE A 439 -0.33 22.16 28.60
CA ILE A 439 -1.24 21.97 29.75
C ILE A 439 -0.50 21.83 31.09
N ARG A 440 0.84 21.85 31.07
CA ARG A 440 1.69 21.68 32.25
C ARG A 440 2.94 22.55 32.10
N PRO A 441 3.49 23.09 33.20
CA PRO A 441 4.73 23.83 33.13
C PRO A 441 5.90 22.91 32.72
N PRO A 442 6.86 23.41 31.92
CA PRO A 442 8.08 22.68 31.59
C PRO A 442 8.88 22.26 32.84
N ILE A 443 9.63 21.18 32.72
CA ILE A 443 10.55 20.67 33.75
C ILE A 443 12.00 20.70 33.26
N PRO A 444 12.99 20.71 34.18
CA PRO A 444 14.40 20.50 33.81
C PRO A 444 14.59 19.14 33.11
N GLN A 445 15.40 19.12 32.04
CA GLN A 445 15.64 17.91 31.24
C GLN A 445 16.28 16.78 32.07
N GLU A 446 16.99 17.11 33.14
CA GLU A 446 17.60 16.14 34.07
C GLU A 446 16.55 15.34 34.86
N GLN A 447 15.30 15.81 34.94
CA GLN A 447 14.19 15.05 35.53
C GLN A 447 13.56 14.06 34.56
N VAL A 448 13.86 14.15 33.26
CA VAL A 448 13.35 13.23 32.24
C VAL A 448 14.19 11.96 32.23
N GLU A 449 13.53 10.83 31.98
CA GLU A 449 14.14 9.52 31.86
C GLU A 449 15.41 9.53 30.99
N PRO A 450 16.40 8.70 31.31
CA PRO A 450 17.69 8.72 30.61
C PRO A 450 17.56 8.17 29.19
N VAL A 451 18.45 8.61 28.30
CA VAL A 451 18.47 8.26 26.86
C VAL A 451 18.43 6.74 26.66
N GLU A 452 19.18 5.99 27.47
CA GLU A 452 19.27 4.53 27.38
C GLU A 452 17.92 3.83 27.59
N ARG A 453 16.99 4.44 28.34
CA ARG A 453 15.65 3.87 28.53
C ARG A 453 14.75 4.10 27.32
N ILE A 454 14.91 5.24 26.64
CA ILE A 454 14.20 5.55 25.39
C ILE A 454 14.74 4.67 24.25
N LEU A 455 16.06 4.51 24.13
CA LEU A 455 16.70 3.71 23.08
C LEU A 455 16.27 2.23 23.09
N ARG A 456 15.93 1.67 24.26
CA ARG A 456 15.38 0.30 24.38
C ARG A 456 14.02 0.13 23.70
N ARG A 457 13.30 1.21 23.45
CA ARG A 457 12.02 1.21 22.71
C ARG A 457 12.23 1.34 21.21
N PHE A 458 13.47 1.53 20.75
CA PHE A 458 13.79 1.72 19.34
C PHE A 458 14.22 0.40 18.72
N SER A 459 13.70 0.14 17.53
CA SER A 459 14.19 -0.93 16.68
C SER A 459 14.47 -0.45 15.25
N THR A 460 15.33 -1.13 14.52
CA THR A 460 15.40 -0.97 13.06
C THR A 460 14.39 -1.89 12.37
N ALA A 461 13.76 -1.37 11.32
CA ALA A 461 12.72 -2.10 10.60
C ALA A 461 13.26 -3.35 9.89
N ALA A 462 12.36 -4.29 9.61
CA ALA A 462 12.66 -5.53 8.92
C ALA A 462 13.11 -5.30 7.48
N MET A 463 14.42 -5.44 7.21
CA MET A 463 15.01 -5.24 5.89
C MET A 463 15.92 -6.41 5.55
N SER A 464 15.52 -7.24 4.58
CA SER A 464 16.18 -8.52 4.37
C SER A 464 17.62 -8.40 3.87
N LEU A 465 18.49 -9.27 4.36
CA LEU A 465 19.74 -9.61 3.68
C LEU A 465 19.42 -10.13 2.26
N GLY A 466 20.01 -9.51 1.25
CA GLY A 466 19.66 -9.66 -0.17
C GLY A 466 19.03 -8.40 -0.74
N ALA A 467 18.07 -7.79 -0.03
CA ALA A 467 17.62 -6.44 -0.38
C ALA A 467 18.72 -5.42 -0.04
N LEU A 468 19.23 -5.49 1.19
CA LEU A 468 20.43 -4.79 1.63
C LEU A 468 21.68 -5.66 1.42
N SER A 469 22.83 -5.02 1.29
CA SER A 469 24.14 -5.66 1.38
C SER A 469 24.36 -6.24 2.78
N ALA A 470 25.30 -7.18 2.91
CA ALA A 470 25.67 -7.73 4.21
C ALA A 470 26.24 -6.64 5.14
N GLU A 471 27.03 -5.73 4.58
CA GLU A 471 27.67 -4.63 5.29
C GLU A 471 26.64 -3.69 5.94
N ALA A 472 25.63 -3.24 5.17
CA ALA A 472 24.56 -2.40 5.69
C ALA A 472 23.72 -3.14 6.74
N HIS A 473 23.33 -4.39 6.45
CA HIS A 473 22.52 -5.17 7.36
C HIS A 473 23.22 -5.46 8.70
N GLU A 474 24.53 -5.77 8.68
CA GLU A 474 25.31 -6.00 9.90
C GLU A 474 25.56 -4.70 10.66
N THR A 475 25.79 -3.59 9.96
CA THR A 475 25.96 -2.26 10.57
C THR A 475 24.79 -1.88 11.45
N LEU A 476 23.55 -2.06 10.95
CA LEU A 476 22.34 -1.82 11.74
C LEU A 476 22.25 -2.73 12.97
N ALA A 477 22.60 -4.01 12.84
CA ALA A 477 22.54 -4.95 13.95
C ALA A 477 23.55 -4.60 15.05
N ILE A 478 24.79 -4.31 14.68
CA ILE A 478 25.85 -3.90 15.60
C ILE A 478 25.44 -2.62 16.34
N ALA A 479 24.95 -1.61 15.60
CA ALA A 479 24.54 -0.35 16.18
C ALA A 479 23.45 -0.53 17.25
N MET A 480 22.37 -1.25 16.91
CA MET A 480 21.23 -1.44 17.80
C MET A 480 21.60 -2.28 19.03
N ASN A 481 22.43 -3.32 18.86
CA ASN A 481 22.89 -4.14 19.97
C ASN A 481 23.76 -3.36 20.97
N ARG A 482 24.63 -2.45 20.49
CA ARG A 482 25.48 -1.62 21.35
C ARG A 482 24.69 -0.61 22.20
N ILE A 483 23.53 -0.15 21.72
CA ILE A 483 22.69 0.81 22.45
C ILE A 483 21.53 0.16 23.22
N GLY A 484 21.43 -1.17 23.20
CA GLY A 484 20.37 -1.92 23.87
C GLY A 484 18.99 -1.81 23.21
N GLY A 485 18.92 -1.30 21.98
CA GLY A 485 17.74 -1.43 21.14
C GLY A 485 17.76 -2.76 20.36
N MET A 486 16.93 -2.88 19.33
CA MET A 486 16.84 -4.12 18.55
C MET A 486 16.95 -3.88 17.03
N SER A 487 17.52 -4.84 16.31
CA SER A 487 17.42 -4.89 14.85
C SER A 487 16.64 -6.11 14.41
N ASN A 488 16.11 -6.05 13.18
CA ASN A 488 15.28 -7.10 12.60
C ASN A 488 15.95 -7.71 11.37
N SER A 489 15.98 -9.04 11.26
CA SER A 489 16.64 -9.76 10.14
C SER A 489 15.94 -9.57 8.78
N GLY A 490 14.68 -9.15 8.78
CA GLY A 490 13.81 -9.24 7.61
C GLY A 490 13.59 -10.67 7.10
N GLU A 491 12.94 -10.77 5.95
CA GLU A 491 12.49 -12.03 5.32
C GLU A 491 13.61 -12.85 4.64
N GLY A 492 14.88 -12.50 4.85
CA GLY A 492 16.00 -13.03 4.07
C GLY A 492 16.75 -14.20 4.69
N GLY A 493 16.39 -14.61 5.90
CA GLY A 493 17.25 -15.42 6.77
C GLY A 493 18.40 -14.61 7.36
N GLU A 494 19.23 -15.25 8.20
CA GLU A 494 20.45 -14.66 8.73
C GLU A 494 21.57 -15.70 8.82
N ALA A 495 22.81 -15.28 8.49
CA ALA A 495 23.96 -16.18 8.47
C ALA A 495 24.27 -16.73 9.87
N LYS A 496 24.54 -18.05 9.96
CA LYS A 496 24.70 -18.76 11.24
C LYS A 496 25.86 -18.23 12.09
N ASP A 497 26.93 -17.75 11.46
CA ASP A 497 28.10 -17.18 12.14
C ASP A 497 27.83 -15.83 12.82
N ARG A 498 26.67 -15.21 12.54
CA ARG A 498 26.21 -14.01 13.25
C ARG A 498 25.52 -14.34 14.56
N TYR A 499 24.95 -15.54 14.73
CA TYR A 499 24.13 -15.87 15.90
C TYR A 499 24.94 -15.74 17.19
N PHE A 500 24.31 -15.18 18.23
CA PHE A 500 24.93 -14.93 19.53
C PHE A 500 26.18 -14.04 19.51
N THR A 501 26.39 -13.28 18.43
CA THR A 501 27.42 -12.22 18.33
C THR A 501 26.77 -10.83 18.33
N GLU A 502 27.57 -9.76 18.44
CA GLU A 502 27.05 -8.39 18.30
C GLU A 502 26.47 -8.09 16.90
N ARG A 503 26.72 -8.96 15.91
CA ARG A 503 26.18 -8.85 14.56
C ARG A 503 24.79 -9.49 14.42
N ALA A 504 24.29 -10.20 15.44
CA ALA A 504 23.00 -10.89 15.38
C ALA A 504 21.82 -9.89 15.40
N SER A 505 20.81 -10.08 14.56
CA SER A 505 19.54 -9.37 14.75
C SER A 505 18.72 -9.99 15.89
N LYS A 506 18.31 -9.21 16.89
CA LYS A 506 17.52 -9.74 18.02
C LYS A 506 16.08 -10.12 17.63
N ILE A 507 15.53 -9.44 16.63
CA ILE A 507 14.23 -9.76 16.04
C ILE A 507 14.47 -10.62 14.79
N LYS A 508 13.87 -11.80 14.76
CA LYS A 508 13.90 -12.73 13.62
C LYS A 508 12.53 -12.79 12.97
N GLN A 509 12.47 -12.57 11.66
CA GLN A 509 11.21 -12.50 10.93
C GLN A 509 10.82 -13.84 10.28
N ILE A 510 9.56 -14.21 10.45
CA ILE A 510 8.90 -15.35 9.81
C ILE A 510 7.92 -14.76 8.79
N ALA A 511 8.25 -14.87 7.51
CA ALA A 511 7.43 -14.41 6.38
C ALA A 511 6.99 -15.59 5.51
N SER A 512 6.06 -15.37 4.59
CA SER A 512 5.42 -16.40 3.76
C SER A 512 6.39 -17.37 3.07
N GLY A 513 7.53 -16.88 2.57
CA GLY A 513 8.54 -17.72 1.90
C GLY A 513 9.37 -18.63 2.83
N ARG A 514 9.31 -18.41 4.16
CA ARG A 514 10.10 -19.13 5.19
C ARG A 514 11.60 -19.24 4.89
N PHE A 515 12.16 -18.28 4.15
CA PHE A 515 13.57 -18.28 3.79
C PHE A 515 14.46 -18.21 5.03
N GLY A 516 15.35 -19.18 5.17
CA GLY A 516 16.32 -19.25 6.28
C GLY A 516 15.70 -19.51 7.66
N VAL A 517 14.42 -19.92 7.74
CA VAL A 517 13.76 -20.24 9.02
C VAL A 517 14.13 -21.67 9.44
N THR A 518 15.07 -21.78 10.37
CA THR A 518 15.51 -23.06 10.97
C THR A 518 15.34 -23.03 12.50
N PRO A 519 15.40 -24.18 13.20
CA PRO A 519 15.38 -24.21 14.66
C PRO A 519 16.43 -23.28 15.30
N GLU A 520 17.68 -23.30 14.84
CA GLU A 520 18.76 -22.46 15.40
C GLU A 520 18.50 -20.97 15.12
N TYR A 521 17.96 -20.64 13.94
CA TYR A 521 17.54 -19.27 13.63
C TYR A 521 16.47 -18.79 14.63
N LEU A 522 15.45 -19.61 14.89
CA LEU A 522 14.37 -19.29 15.83
C LEU A 522 14.88 -19.20 17.28
N MET A 523 15.82 -20.06 17.67
CA MET A 523 16.43 -20.04 19.02
C MET A 523 17.41 -18.89 19.24
N SER A 524 17.96 -18.31 18.17
CA SER A 524 18.85 -17.14 18.24
C SER A 524 18.11 -15.81 18.50
N ALA A 525 16.77 -15.83 18.55
CA ALA A 525 15.93 -14.64 18.65
C ALA A 525 15.57 -14.27 20.09
N GLU A 526 15.49 -12.97 20.38
CA GLU A 526 14.77 -12.42 21.55
C GLU A 526 13.30 -12.12 21.18
N GLU A 527 13.01 -11.89 19.90
CA GLU A 527 11.66 -11.70 19.37
C GLU A 527 11.50 -12.39 18.01
N LEU A 528 10.38 -13.08 17.83
CA LEU A 528 9.96 -13.73 16.60
C LEU A 528 8.81 -12.95 15.97
N GLN A 529 9.05 -12.32 14.82
CA GLN A 529 8.06 -11.50 14.14
C GLN A 529 7.37 -12.25 13.00
N ILE A 530 6.09 -12.54 13.13
CA ILE A 530 5.23 -12.98 12.04
C ILE A 530 4.92 -11.77 11.15
N LYS A 531 5.34 -11.81 9.90
CA LYS A 531 5.14 -10.72 8.93
C LYS A 531 3.90 -11.00 8.08
N MET A 532 2.73 -10.50 8.49
CA MET A 532 1.52 -10.60 7.67
C MET A 532 1.64 -9.69 6.45
N ALA A 533 2.06 -8.44 6.64
CA ALA A 533 2.15 -7.46 5.56
C ALA A 533 3.27 -6.43 5.77
N GLN A 534 3.49 -5.58 4.76
CA GLN A 534 4.34 -4.39 4.83
C GLN A 534 3.71 -3.23 4.06
N GLY A 535 3.86 -1.99 4.54
CA GLY A 535 3.11 -0.84 4.02
C GLY A 535 3.29 -0.52 2.53
N SER A 536 4.44 -0.84 1.94
CA SER A 536 4.74 -0.60 0.51
C SER A 536 4.13 -1.59 -0.47
N LYS A 537 3.59 -2.71 0.04
CA LYS A 537 2.93 -3.77 -0.74
C LYS A 537 2.13 -4.71 0.15
N PRO A 538 1.11 -4.20 0.84
CA PRO A 538 0.23 -5.07 1.60
C PRO A 538 -0.60 -5.96 0.65
N GLY A 539 -1.00 -7.13 1.15
CA GLY A 539 -1.65 -8.17 0.35
C GLY A 539 -0.75 -8.87 -0.68
N GLU A 540 0.57 -8.65 -0.64
CA GLU A 540 1.55 -9.25 -1.56
C GLU A 540 2.78 -9.81 -0.83
N GLY A 541 3.51 -10.69 -1.53
CA GLY A 541 4.74 -11.29 -1.03
C GLY A 541 6.00 -10.42 -1.17
N GLY A 542 7.04 -10.81 -0.42
CA GLY A 542 8.41 -10.35 -0.59
C GLY A 542 8.92 -10.53 -2.02
N GLN A 543 9.76 -9.61 -2.51
CA GLN A 543 10.32 -9.67 -3.86
C GLN A 543 11.82 -9.41 -3.82
N LEU A 544 12.60 -10.36 -4.31
CA LEU A 544 14.03 -10.21 -4.56
C LEU A 544 14.34 -10.53 -6.03
N PRO A 545 14.76 -9.53 -6.84
CA PRO A 545 15.13 -9.76 -8.22
C PRO A 545 16.23 -10.81 -8.36
N GLY A 546 16.14 -11.70 -9.36
CA GLY A 546 17.05 -12.84 -9.51
C GLY A 546 18.52 -12.47 -9.61
N HIS A 547 18.84 -11.33 -10.21
CA HIS A 547 20.21 -10.81 -10.30
C HIS A 547 20.79 -10.32 -8.96
N LYS A 548 19.98 -10.29 -7.87
CA LYS A 548 20.42 -10.09 -6.48
C LYS A 548 20.50 -11.40 -5.70
N VAL A 549 20.08 -12.52 -6.29
CA VAL A 549 20.16 -13.84 -5.66
C VAL A 549 21.51 -14.46 -6.01
N THR A 550 22.55 -13.95 -5.37
CA THR A 550 23.92 -14.47 -5.49
C THR A 550 24.01 -15.87 -4.89
N ALA A 551 25.14 -16.57 -5.08
CA ALA A 551 25.36 -17.87 -4.45
C ALA A 551 25.26 -17.81 -2.92
N GLU A 552 25.77 -16.74 -2.31
CA GLU A 552 25.68 -16.49 -0.86
C GLU A 552 24.22 -16.37 -0.40
N ILE A 553 23.43 -15.54 -1.09
CA ILE A 553 22.00 -15.36 -0.79
C ILE A 553 21.22 -16.66 -1.02
N ALA A 554 21.55 -17.41 -2.07
CA ALA A 554 20.92 -18.68 -2.38
C ALA A 554 21.16 -19.73 -1.29
N VAL A 555 22.39 -19.82 -0.75
CA VAL A 555 22.71 -20.70 0.39
C VAL A 555 21.91 -20.30 1.62
N LEU A 556 21.87 -19.01 1.94
CA LEU A 556 21.15 -18.49 3.10
C LEU A 556 19.65 -18.80 3.06
N ARG A 557 19.06 -18.72 1.86
CA ARG A 557 17.62 -18.90 1.64
C ARG A 557 17.22 -20.31 1.24
N HIS A 558 18.18 -21.23 1.14
CA HIS A 558 17.97 -22.58 0.59
C HIS A 558 17.28 -22.53 -0.79
N SER A 559 17.73 -21.60 -1.65
CA SER A 559 17.17 -21.35 -2.97
C SER A 559 18.19 -21.53 -4.09
N THR A 560 17.78 -21.27 -5.33
CA THR A 560 18.66 -21.36 -6.51
C THR A 560 19.24 -19.99 -6.86
N ALA A 561 20.56 -19.91 -7.07
CA ALA A 561 21.24 -18.69 -7.49
C ALA A 561 20.72 -18.18 -8.84
N GLY A 562 20.59 -16.85 -8.99
CA GLY A 562 20.11 -16.19 -10.20
C GLY A 562 18.59 -16.23 -10.41
N VAL A 563 17.85 -17.03 -9.65
CA VAL A 563 16.39 -17.16 -9.77
C VAL A 563 15.70 -16.12 -8.90
N ALA A 564 14.74 -15.38 -9.47
CA ALA A 564 13.97 -14.39 -8.73
C ALA A 564 13.13 -15.05 -7.63
N LEU A 565 13.14 -14.47 -6.43
CA LEU A 565 12.37 -14.94 -5.29
C LEU A 565 11.18 -13.99 -5.09
N ILE A 566 10.02 -14.41 -5.60
CA ILE A 566 8.73 -13.79 -5.29
C ILE A 566 8.08 -14.69 -4.25
N SER A 567 7.96 -14.24 -3.01
CA SER A 567 7.31 -15.03 -1.97
C SER A 567 5.82 -15.17 -2.28
N PRO A 568 5.15 -16.24 -1.83
CA PRO A 568 3.69 -16.29 -1.87
C PRO A 568 3.11 -15.07 -1.14
N PRO A 569 1.99 -14.49 -1.60
CA PRO A 569 1.29 -13.46 -0.84
C PRO A 569 0.86 -13.95 0.55
N PRO A 570 0.19 -15.12 0.69
CA PRO A 570 -0.22 -15.58 2.01
C PRO A 570 0.89 -16.36 2.73
N HIS A 571 0.78 -16.41 4.04
CA HIS A 571 1.32 -17.52 4.82
C HIS A 571 0.43 -18.75 4.56
N HIS A 572 0.96 -19.83 3.98
CA HIS A 572 0.18 -21.04 3.70
C HIS A 572 -0.25 -21.81 4.97
N ASP A 573 0.23 -21.39 6.13
CA ASP A 573 -0.15 -21.87 7.46
C ASP A 573 -0.94 -20.82 8.26
N ILE A 574 -1.45 -19.75 7.61
CA ILE A 574 -2.34 -18.76 8.21
C ILE A 574 -3.45 -18.40 7.21
N TYR A 575 -4.58 -19.11 7.28
CA TYR A 575 -5.77 -18.83 6.48
C TYR A 575 -6.92 -18.24 7.29
N SER A 576 -6.72 -18.09 8.60
CA SER A 576 -7.69 -17.60 9.55
C SER A 576 -6.99 -17.13 10.84
N ILE A 577 -7.75 -16.56 11.77
CA ILE A 577 -7.22 -16.11 13.06
C ILE A 577 -6.76 -17.28 13.94
N GLU A 578 -7.42 -18.42 13.88
CA GLU A 578 -7.05 -19.63 14.62
C GLU A 578 -5.73 -20.23 14.11
N ASP A 579 -5.47 -20.13 12.81
CA ASP A 579 -4.20 -20.55 12.21
C ASP A 579 -3.04 -19.62 12.65
N LEU A 580 -3.29 -18.30 12.72
CA LEU A 580 -2.31 -17.38 13.30
C LEU A 580 -2.02 -17.73 14.77
N ALA A 581 -3.06 -18.00 15.56
CA ALA A 581 -2.89 -18.43 16.95
C ALA A 581 -2.10 -19.74 17.04
N GLN A 582 -2.27 -20.65 16.07
CA GLN A 582 -1.47 -21.87 16.00
C GLN A 582 0.00 -21.59 15.68
N LEU A 583 0.32 -20.68 14.76
CA LEU A 583 1.70 -20.32 14.49
C LEU A 583 2.35 -19.61 15.70
N ILE A 584 1.63 -18.71 16.38
CA ILE A 584 2.10 -18.08 17.62
C ILE A 584 2.41 -19.17 18.66
N PHE A 585 1.53 -20.17 18.78
CA PHE A 585 1.73 -21.31 19.64
C PHE A 585 2.99 -22.10 19.27
N ASP A 586 3.22 -22.38 17.98
CA ASP A 586 4.40 -23.10 17.51
C ASP A 586 5.70 -22.36 17.86
N LEU A 587 5.73 -21.04 17.62
CA LEU A 587 6.88 -20.18 17.87
C LEU A 587 7.22 -20.07 19.36
N LYS A 588 6.20 -19.91 20.22
CA LYS A 588 6.39 -19.93 21.68
C LYS A 588 6.76 -21.32 22.21
N THR A 589 6.35 -22.38 21.53
CA THR A 589 6.69 -23.76 21.91
C THR A 589 8.15 -24.08 21.63
N ILE A 590 8.66 -23.68 20.46
CA ILE A 590 10.07 -23.89 20.11
C ILE A 590 11.00 -22.98 20.92
N ASN A 591 10.70 -21.67 20.98
CA ASN A 591 11.47 -20.70 21.75
C ASN A 591 10.59 -20.02 22.83
N PRO A 592 10.50 -20.60 24.04
CA PRO A 592 9.67 -20.06 25.12
C PRO A 592 10.21 -18.76 25.73
N THR A 593 11.43 -18.34 25.37
CA THR A 593 12.03 -17.09 25.86
C THR A 593 11.79 -15.90 24.95
N ALA A 594 11.46 -16.15 23.66
CA ALA A 594 11.22 -15.09 22.71
C ALA A 594 9.79 -14.57 22.79
N LYS A 595 9.63 -13.25 22.65
CA LYS A 595 8.32 -12.64 22.38
C LYS A 595 7.88 -12.93 20.95
N VAL A 596 6.58 -13.04 20.71
CA VAL A 596 6.03 -13.14 19.36
C VAL A 596 5.36 -11.82 18.98
N SER A 597 5.82 -11.20 17.89
CA SER A 597 5.23 -10.00 17.32
C SER A 597 4.50 -10.31 16.01
N VAL A 598 3.40 -9.61 15.75
CA VAL A 598 2.67 -9.71 14.48
C VAL A 598 2.70 -8.36 13.79
N LYS A 599 3.28 -8.32 12.59
CA LYS A 599 3.39 -7.11 11.76
C LYS A 599 2.22 -7.01 10.79
N LEU A 600 1.35 -6.05 11.07
CA LEU A 600 0.17 -5.65 10.30
C LEU A 600 0.44 -4.33 9.57
N VAL A 601 -0.43 -3.95 8.64
CA VAL A 601 -0.38 -2.66 7.95
C VAL A 601 -1.64 -1.87 8.26
N ALA A 602 -1.51 -0.55 8.45
CA ALA A 602 -2.65 0.30 8.68
C ALA A 602 -3.62 0.25 7.48
N GLU A 603 -4.85 -0.18 7.76
CA GLU A 603 -6.05 -0.01 6.95
C GLU A 603 -7.24 0.13 7.91
N TYR A 604 -8.37 0.62 7.42
CA TYR A 604 -9.60 0.68 8.19
C TYR A 604 -10.06 -0.73 8.59
N GLY A 605 -10.25 -0.94 9.90
CA GLY A 605 -10.62 -2.23 10.47
C GLY A 605 -9.47 -3.00 11.11
N VAL A 606 -8.22 -2.53 10.98
CA VAL A 606 -7.03 -3.15 11.59
C VAL A 606 -7.16 -3.30 13.10
N GLY A 607 -7.90 -2.43 13.78
CA GLY A 607 -8.12 -2.53 15.22
C GLY A 607 -8.90 -3.78 15.61
N THR A 608 -9.85 -4.20 14.78
CA THR A 608 -10.59 -5.45 14.97
C THR A 608 -9.67 -6.66 14.82
N ILE A 609 -8.79 -6.62 13.82
CA ILE A 609 -7.79 -7.66 13.57
C ILE A 609 -6.82 -7.73 14.75
N ALA A 610 -6.35 -6.60 15.24
CA ALA A 610 -5.46 -6.50 16.40
C ALA A 610 -6.07 -7.11 17.68
N ALA A 611 -7.38 -6.94 17.91
CA ALA A 611 -8.06 -7.63 19.01
C ALA A 611 -8.02 -9.17 18.85
N GLY A 612 -8.22 -9.67 17.63
CA GLY A 612 -8.02 -11.08 17.30
C GLY A 612 -6.59 -11.55 17.58
N VAL A 613 -5.60 -10.79 17.12
CA VAL A 613 -4.17 -11.07 17.32
C VAL A 613 -3.80 -11.12 18.81
N ALA A 614 -4.34 -10.20 19.63
CA ALA A 614 -4.15 -10.21 21.07
C ALA A 614 -4.77 -11.46 21.74
N LYS A 615 -5.95 -11.90 21.27
CA LYS A 615 -6.56 -13.18 21.70
C LYS A 615 -5.79 -14.40 21.21
N GLY A 616 -5.07 -14.28 20.11
CA GLY A 616 -4.13 -15.27 19.58
C GLY A 616 -2.80 -15.34 20.35
N TYR A 617 -2.68 -14.62 21.46
CA TYR A 617 -1.53 -14.65 22.37
C TYR A 617 -0.24 -14.00 21.83
N ALA A 618 -0.34 -13.10 20.85
CA ALA A 618 0.81 -12.27 20.47
C ALA A 618 1.22 -11.36 21.63
N ASP A 619 2.52 -11.11 21.79
CA ASP A 619 3.05 -10.20 22.81
C ASP A 619 3.12 -8.76 22.29
N ILE A 620 3.30 -8.60 20.99
CA ILE A 620 3.52 -7.31 20.33
C ILE A 620 2.69 -7.25 19.05
N ILE A 621 1.99 -6.14 18.84
CA ILE A 621 1.31 -5.83 17.58
C ILE A 621 2.04 -4.67 16.95
N HIS A 622 2.55 -4.87 15.73
CA HIS A 622 3.29 -3.86 14.99
C HIS A 622 2.41 -3.32 13.85
N ILE A 623 2.03 -2.05 13.91
CA ILE A 623 1.26 -1.35 12.87
C ILE A 623 2.22 -0.59 11.95
N SER A 624 2.25 -0.94 10.67
CA SER A 624 3.04 -0.24 9.66
C SER A 624 2.21 0.75 8.85
N GLY A 625 2.74 1.96 8.64
CA GLY A 625 2.17 2.92 7.70
C GLY A 625 2.47 2.58 6.23
N HIS A 626 1.60 3.02 5.32
CA HIS A 626 1.75 2.86 3.86
C HIS A 626 3.08 3.38 3.30
N ASN A 627 3.63 4.42 3.93
CA ASN A 627 4.90 5.05 3.55
C ASN A 627 6.16 4.24 3.96
N GLY A 628 6.00 3.01 4.46
CA GLY A 628 7.11 2.10 4.75
C GLY A 628 7.97 1.79 3.52
N GLY A 629 9.29 1.68 3.70
CA GLY A 629 10.24 1.41 2.60
C GLY A 629 10.14 0.01 1.99
N THR A 630 10.77 -0.18 0.82
CA THR A 630 10.94 -1.51 0.18
C THR A 630 12.16 -1.56 -0.73
N GLY A 631 12.79 -2.73 -0.82
CA GLY A 631 13.84 -2.99 -1.82
C GLY A 631 13.30 -3.16 -3.24
N ALA A 632 12.08 -3.71 -3.37
CA ALA A 632 11.39 -3.94 -4.64
C ALA A 632 9.87 -4.12 -4.43
N SER A 633 9.07 -3.34 -5.16
CA SER A 633 7.60 -3.41 -5.12
C SER A 633 6.99 -2.86 -6.41
N PRO A 634 5.84 -3.35 -6.88
CA PRO A 634 5.05 -2.65 -7.89
C PRO A 634 4.76 -1.21 -7.45
N LEU A 635 4.88 -0.25 -8.37
CA LEU A 635 4.64 1.16 -8.03
C LEU A 635 3.17 1.44 -7.68
N SER A 636 2.25 0.66 -8.25
CA SER A 636 0.82 0.72 -7.90
C SER A 636 0.61 0.45 -6.40
N SER A 637 1.28 -0.55 -5.83
CA SER A 637 1.15 -0.88 -4.41
C SER A 637 1.81 0.16 -3.51
N VAL A 638 2.97 0.70 -3.91
CA VAL A 638 3.64 1.77 -3.15
C VAL A 638 2.75 3.02 -3.05
N LYS A 639 2.04 3.38 -4.12
CA LYS A 639 1.23 4.61 -4.18
C LYS A 639 -0.21 4.45 -3.70
N TYR A 640 -0.80 3.27 -3.83
CA TYR A 640 -2.25 3.10 -3.69
C TYR A 640 -2.69 2.04 -2.68
N ALA A 641 -1.82 1.49 -1.83
CA ALA A 641 -2.24 0.47 -0.86
C ALA A 641 -1.81 0.84 0.58
N GLY A 642 -2.73 0.66 1.52
CA GLY A 642 -2.56 1.01 2.94
C GLY A 642 -2.76 2.49 3.27
N LEU A 643 -2.88 2.76 4.57
CA LEU A 643 -3.09 4.08 5.18
C LEU A 643 -1.88 4.61 5.96
N PRO A 644 -1.87 5.90 6.31
CA PRO A 644 -0.99 6.45 7.32
C PRO A 644 -1.09 5.68 8.65
N TRP A 645 0.04 5.46 9.31
CA TRP A 645 0.08 4.73 10.59
C TRP A 645 -0.69 5.45 11.68
N GLU A 646 -0.83 6.77 11.60
CA GLU A 646 -1.61 7.58 12.54
C GLU A 646 -3.05 7.07 12.67
N ILE A 647 -3.63 6.62 11.56
CA ILE A 647 -4.99 6.07 11.50
C ILE A 647 -5.01 4.67 12.14
N GLY A 648 -4.20 3.74 11.62
CA GLY A 648 -4.21 2.35 12.07
C GLY A 648 -3.76 2.18 13.53
N LEU A 649 -2.81 3.00 13.99
CA LEU A 649 -2.33 2.99 15.38
C LEU A 649 -3.43 3.47 16.34
N ALA A 650 -4.08 4.59 16.02
CA ALA A 650 -5.16 5.12 16.85
C ALA A 650 -6.33 4.14 16.92
N GLU A 651 -6.76 3.57 15.78
CA GLU A 651 -7.82 2.56 15.73
C GLU A 651 -7.45 1.33 16.57
N THR A 652 -6.24 0.80 16.39
CA THR A 652 -5.74 -0.35 17.16
C THR A 652 -5.75 -0.08 18.65
N HIS A 653 -5.26 1.09 19.07
CA HIS A 653 -5.24 1.50 20.46
C HIS A 653 -6.65 1.57 21.06
N GLN A 654 -7.56 2.26 20.36
CA GLN A 654 -8.95 2.46 20.78
C GLN A 654 -9.69 1.12 20.89
N VAL A 655 -9.59 0.24 19.90
CA VAL A 655 -10.28 -1.06 19.91
C VAL A 655 -9.74 -1.99 21.00
N LEU A 656 -8.41 -2.04 21.20
CA LEU A 656 -7.82 -2.85 22.27
C LEU A 656 -8.20 -2.36 23.66
N LEU A 657 -8.34 -1.04 23.85
CA LEU A 657 -8.87 -0.46 25.08
C LEU A 657 -10.31 -0.88 25.31
N ALA A 658 -11.17 -0.66 24.33
CA ALA A 658 -12.59 -1.00 24.40
C ALA A 658 -12.85 -2.49 24.72
N ASN A 659 -11.92 -3.37 24.34
CA ASN A 659 -11.99 -4.81 24.59
C ASN A 659 -11.21 -5.29 25.84
N GLY A 660 -10.60 -4.38 26.62
CA GLY A 660 -9.83 -4.75 27.81
C GLY A 660 -8.57 -5.59 27.51
N MET A 661 -7.99 -5.40 26.32
CA MET A 661 -6.83 -6.17 25.84
C MET A 661 -5.55 -5.32 25.77
N ARG A 662 -5.66 -3.99 25.82
CA ARG A 662 -4.53 -3.05 25.65
C ARG A 662 -3.37 -3.31 26.61
N THR A 663 -3.64 -3.77 27.82
CA THR A 663 -2.63 -4.04 28.87
C THR A 663 -1.77 -5.28 28.62
N ARG A 664 -2.16 -6.15 27.67
CA ARG A 664 -1.52 -7.45 27.39
C ARG A 664 -0.48 -7.40 26.27
N VAL A 665 -0.57 -6.37 25.42
CA VAL A 665 0.21 -6.29 24.19
C VAL A 665 0.96 -4.97 24.10
N THR A 666 2.21 -5.04 23.68
CA THR A 666 2.98 -3.85 23.25
C THR A 666 2.49 -3.43 21.87
N LEU A 667 2.25 -2.13 21.67
CA LEU A 667 2.02 -1.57 20.33
C LEU A 667 3.34 -1.00 19.80
N ARG A 668 3.77 -1.48 18.63
CA ARG A 668 4.92 -0.93 17.90
C ARG A 668 4.43 -0.26 16.62
N THR A 669 5.06 0.83 16.19
CA THR A 669 4.74 1.47 14.91
C THR A 669 5.98 1.78 14.07
N ASP A 670 5.83 1.70 12.75
CA ASP A 670 6.78 2.21 11.76
C ASP A 670 6.05 2.93 10.61
N GLY A 671 6.80 3.56 9.70
CA GLY A 671 6.26 4.28 8.53
C GLY A 671 6.67 5.75 8.52
N GLY A 672 7.88 6.03 8.03
CA GLY A 672 8.39 7.40 7.92
C GLY A 672 8.76 8.07 9.26
N LEU A 673 8.94 7.31 10.35
CA LEU A 673 9.48 7.87 11.60
C LEU A 673 10.92 8.35 11.39
N ALA A 674 11.17 9.61 11.73
CA ALA A 674 12.42 10.28 11.39
C ALA A 674 12.94 11.24 12.48
N THR A 675 12.06 11.69 13.38
CA THR A 675 12.36 12.70 14.40
C THR A 675 11.85 12.28 15.79
N GLY A 676 12.34 12.94 16.84
CA GLY A 676 11.80 12.78 18.20
C GLY A 676 10.35 13.26 18.31
N ARG A 677 9.93 14.23 17.49
CA ARG A 677 8.52 14.64 17.40
C ARG A 677 7.63 13.50 16.94
N ASP A 678 8.04 12.74 15.93
CA ASP A 678 7.29 11.59 15.42
C ASP A 678 7.11 10.54 16.53
N VAL A 679 8.16 10.28 17.32
CA VAL A 679 8.14 9.35 18.46
C VAL A 679 7.14 9.80 19.52
N VAL A 680 7.18 11.07 19.93
CA VAL A 680 6.27 11.61 20.95
C VAL A 680 4.82 11.57 20.46
N MET A 681 4.57 11.90 19.19
CA MET A 681 3.22 11.80 18.59
C MET A 681 2.72 10.36 18.53
N ALA A 682 3.56 9.43 18.07
CA ALA A 682 3.23 8.00 18.06
C ALA A 682 2.94 7.48 19.48
N ALA A 683 3.72 7.92 20.48
CA ALA A 683 3.48 7.57 21.88
C ALA A 683 2.08 8.05 22.33
N MET A 684 1.77 9.33 22.11
CA MET A 684 0.46 9.90 22.46
C MET A 684 -0.69 9.19 21.76
N LEU A 685 -0.53 8.77 20.51
CA LEU A 685 -1.53 7.96 19.77
C LEU A 685 -1.59 6.48 20.22
N GLY A 686 -0.66 6.03 21.05
CA GLY A 686 -0.76 4.74 21.76
C GLY A 686 0.40 3.77 21.57
N ALA A 687 1.45 4.10 20.82
CA ALA A 687 2.61 3.22 20.62
C ALA A 687 3.51 3.14 21.86
N ASP A 688 3.93 1.94 22.22
CA ASP A 688 4.92 1.66 23.27
C ASP A 688 6.37 1.66 22.71
N GLU A 689 6.53 1.29 21.44
CA GLU A 689 7.81 1.08 20.74
C GLU A 689 7.80 1.65 19.31
N PHE A 690 8.99 1.98 18.80
CA PHE A 690 9.16 2.76 17.56
C PHE A 690 10.20 2.12 16.66
N SER A 691 9.83 1.87 15.40
CA SER A 691 10.69 1.18 14.44
C SER A 691 11.08 2.06 13.26
N PHE A 692 12.38 2.10 12.95
CA PHE A 692 12.99 3.00 11.97
C PHE A 692 13.57 2.22 10.79
N GLY A 693 13.06 2.47 9.59
CA GLY A 693 13.53 1.82 8.35
C GLY A 693 14.35 2.76 7.49
N THR A 694 13.67 3.49 6.59
CA THR A 694 14.29 4.43 5.64
C THR A 694 15.24 5.43 6.30
N SER A 695 14.84 6.03 7.43
CA SER A 695 15.65 7.00 8.16
C SER A 695 16.94 6.40 8.70
N ALA A 696 16.89 5.17 9.25
CA ALA A 696 18.08 4.42 9.67
C ALA A 696 18.99 4.04 8.49
N MET A 697 18.41 3.65 7.34
CA MET A 697 19.18 3.40 6.11
C MET A 697 19.88 4.66 5.57
N ILE A 698 19.25 5.83 5.71
CA ILE A 698 19.88 7.09 5.34
C ILE A 698 20.97 7.44 6.34
N ALA A 699 20.74 7.23 7.64
CA ALA A 699 21.78 7.43 8.65
C ALA A 699 23.06 6.63 8.37
N GLU A 700 22.97 5.43 7.77
CA GLU A 700 24.14 4.64 7.34
C GLU A 700 24.64 4.92 5.91
N GLY A 701 24.07 5.89 5.19
CA GLY A 701 24.64 6.38 3.91
C GLY A 701 23.73 6.33 2.68
N CYS A 702 22.47 5.89 2.79
CA CYS A 702 21.54 5.89 1.65
C CYS A 702 21.28 7.31 1.12
N ILE A 703 21.48 7.53 -0.18
CA ILE A 703 21.25 8.83 -0.85
C ILE A 703 19.88 8.95 -1.55
N MET A 704 18.91 8.09 -1.20
CA MET A 704 17.56 8.06 -1.81
C MET A 704 17.54 7.95 -3.35
N ALA A 705 18.46 7.17 -3.93
CA ALA A 705 18.57 7.03 -5.38
C ALA A 705 17.38 6.33 -6.06
N ARG A 706 16.62 5.51 -5.29
CA ARG A 706 15.46 4.69 -5.71
C ARG A 706 15.78 3.67 -6.82
N VAL A 707 16.94 3.03 -6.71
CA VAL A 707 17.42 1.98 -7.63
C VAL A 707 17.68 0.65 -6.92
N CYS A 708 17.08 0.45 -5.74
CA CYS A 708 17.34 -0.69 -4.86
C CYS A 708 17.04 -2.04 -5.55
N HIS A 709 16.00 -2.05 -6.40
CA HIS A 709 15.55 -3.19 -7.20
C HIS A 709 16.43 -3.48 -8.43
N LYS A 710 17.35 -2.57 -8.80
CA LYS A 710 18.20 -2.69 -10.00
C LYS A 710 19.60 -3.24 -9.71
N ASN A 711 19.92 -3.48 -8.44
CA ASN A 711 21.26 -3.88 -7.97
C ASN A 711 22.37 -2.87 -8.33
N SER A 712 22.00 -1.61 -8.55
CA SER A 712 22.91 -0.54 -8.96
C SER A 712 23.02 0.56 -7.90
N CYS A 713 22.91 0.19 -6.62
CA CYS A 713 23.04 1.13 -5.51
C CYS A 713 24.42 1.82 -5.56
N PRO A 714 24.47 3.15 -5.68
CA PRO A 714 25.74 3.86 -5.89
C PRO A 714 26.64 3.91 -4.66
N VAL A 715 26.08 3.61 -3.47
CA VAL A 715 26.70 3.74 -2.15
C VAL A 715 26.78 2.41 -1.40
N GLY A 716 26.62 1.28 -2.09
CA GLY A 716 26.82 -0.05 -1.48
C GLY A 716 25.75 -0.52 -0.48
N VAL A 717 24.68 0.25 -0.24
CA VAL A 717 23.61 -0.10 0.72
C VAL A 717 22.70 -1.21 0.19
N ALA A 718 22.04 -1.00 -0.96
CA ALA A 718 20.98 -1.89 -1.47
C ALA A 718 21.43 -2.68 -2.71
N THR A 719 22.58 -3.36 -2.63
CA THR A 719 23.20 -4.09 -3.74
C THR A 719 23.94 -5.33 -3.27
N GLN A 720 23.99 -6.35 -4.14
CA GLN A 720 24.81 -7.55 -3.99
C GLN A 720 26.00 -7.56 -4.95
N ASP A 721 26.16 -6.51 -5.78
CA ASP A 721 27.33 -6.34 -6.64
C ASP A 721 28.58 -6.07 -5.77
N PRO A 722 29.64 -6.91 -5.86
CA PRO A 722 30.83 -6.75 -5.02
C PRO A 722 31.57 -5.41 -5.21
N GLU A 723 31.61 -4.85 -6.42
CA GLU A 723 32.30 -3.58 -6.68
C GLU A 723 31.50 -2.40 -6.14
N LEU A 724 30.17 -2.49 -6.13
CA LEU A 724 29.31 -1.48 -5.50
C LEU A 724 29.30 -1.61 -3.98
N ARG A 725 29.35 -2.83 -3.42
CA ARG A 725 29.45 -3.06 -1.97
C ARG A 725 30.71 -2.43 -1.36
N LYS A 726 31.85 -2.44 -2.07
CA LYS A 726 33.09 -1.75 -1.66
C LYS A 726 32.92 -0.24 -1.44
N LYS A 727 31.85 0.36 -1.97
CA LYS A 727 31.54 1.80 -1.82
C LYS A 727 30.74 2.11 -0.55
N PHE A 728 30.33 1.09 0.21
CA PHE A 728 29.64 1.28 1.48
C PHE A 728 30.59 1.91 2.50
N ASP A 729 30.24 3.09 2.98
CA ASP A 729 31.01 3.89 3.94
C ASP A 729 30.27 4.10 5.28
N GLY A 730 29.12 3.45 5.47
CA GLY A 730 28.33 3.51 6.69
C GLY A 730 29.01 2.81 7.86
N THR A 731 28.83 3.36 9.08
CA THR A 731 29.37 2.76 10.31
C THR A 731 28.30 2.62 11.39
N PRO A 732 28.47 1.69 12.35
CA PRO A 732 27.55 1.57 13.48
C PRO A 732 27.41 2.88 14.26
N GLU A 733 28.49 3.65 14.39
CA GLU A 733 28.52 4.94 15.11
C GLU A 733 27.59 5.97 14.47
N MET A 734 27.45 6.00 13.14
CA MET A 734 26.52 6.90 12.45
C MET A 734 25.06 6.59 12.83
N VAL A 735 24.71 5.31 12.90
CA VAL A 735 23.36 4.86 13.31
C VAL A 735 23.13 5.11 14.81
N ILE A 736 24.14 4.86 15.64
CA ILE A 736 24.09 5.16 17.08
C ILE A 736 23.87 6.65 17.33
N ASN A 737 24.60 7.51 16.60
CA ASN A 737 24.45 8.96 16.66
C ASN A 737 23.01 9.36 16.31
N PHE A 738 22.48 8.85 15.20
CA PHE A 738 21.09 9.11 14.79
C PHE A 738 20.07 8.75 15.87
N MET A 739 20.12 7.51 16.37
CA MET A 739 19.19 7.05 17.42
C MET A 739 19.32 7.86 18.70
N SER A 740 20.56 8.19 19.10
CA SER A 740 20.84 8.99 20.29
C SER A 740 20.31 10.42 20.16
N TYR A 741 20.41 11.02 18.97
CA TYR A 741 19.88 12.36 18.73
C TYR A 741 18.35 12.39 18.75
N ILE A 742 17.68 11.39 18.19
CA ILE A 742 16.22 11.23 18.32
C ILE A 742 15.83 11.09 19.79
N ALA A 743 16.49 10.20 20.54
CA ALA A 743 16.16 9.98 21.94
C ALA A 743 16.38 11.25 22.79
N GLU A 744 17.42 12.02 22.51
CA GLU A 744 17.66 13.30 23.17
C GLU A 744 16.60 14.35 22.79
N GLU A 745 16.16 14.41 21.54
CA GLU A 745 15.04 15.26 21.12
C GLU A 745 13.73 14.88 21.83
N VAL A 746 13.46 13.58 21.98
CA VAL A 746 12.33 13.08 22.80
C VAL A 746 12.44 13.61 24.23
N ARG A 747 13.63 13.58 24.85
CA ARG A 747 13.82 14.11 26.20
C ARG A 747 13.56 15.61 26.29
N CYS A 748 14.03 16.38 25.30
CA CYS A 748 13.73 17.82 25.23
C CYS A 748 12.23 18.06 25.14
N LEU A 749 11.52 17.35 24.26
CA LEU A 749 10.08 17.52 24.09
C LEU A 749 9.30 17.12 25.35
N LEU A 750 9.66 16.02 26.02
CA LEU A 750 9.05 15.63 27.28
C LEU A 750 9.28 16.69 28.37
N ALA A 751 10.50 17.24 28.46
CA ALA A 751 10.84 18.31 29.38
C ALA A 751 10.01 19.58 29.13
N GLU A 752 9.91 20.00 27.86
CA GLU A 752 9.11 21.14 27.41
C GLU A 752 7.62 20.96 27.74
N LEU A 753 7.10 19.74 27.59
CA LEU A 753 5.70 19.41 27.87
C LEU A 753 5.44 19.11 29.36
N GLY A 754 6.47 19.09 30.20
CA GLY A 754 6.34 18.88 31.65
C GLY A 754 6.15 17.42 32.09
N TYR A 755 6.64 16.45 31.30
CA TYR A 755 6.56 15.01 31.58
C TYR A 755 7.94 14.39 31.81
N ARG A 756 8.03 13.42 32.73
CA ARG A 756 9.33 12.81 33.09
C ARG A 756 9.64 11.55 32.29
N SER A 757 8.68 10.99 31.56
CA SER A 757 8.88 9.76 30.78
C SER A 757 7.87 9.60 29.66
N LEU A 758 8.21 8.81 28.64
CA LEU A 758 7.28 8.32 27.61
C LEU A 758 6.11 7.57 28.25
N ASP A 759 6.36 6.80 29.31
CA ASP A 759 5.32 6.04 30.02
C ASP A 759 4.15 6.92 30.54
N GLU A 760 4.38 8.22 30.77
CA GLU A 760 3.35 9.17 31.21
C GLU A 760 2.48 9.71 30.07
N ILE A 761 2.94 9.61 28.82
CA ILE A 761 2.24 10.19 27.66
C ILE A 761 1.68 9.13 26.70
N ILE A 762 2.07 7.85 26.85
CA ILE A 762 1.59 6.78 25.98
C ILE A 762 0.06 6.64 26.11
N GLY A 763 -0.65 6.76 24.99
CA GLY A 763 -2.12 6.67 24.95
C GLY A 763 -2.85 7.90 25.51
N HIS A 764 -2.19 9.06 25.48
CA HIS A 764 -2.78 10.34 25.86
C HIS A 764 -2.90 11.29 24.65
N PRO A 765 -3.71 10.97 23.62
CA PRO A 765 -3.89 11.83 22.46
C PRO A 765 -4.68 13.11 22.79
N GLU A 766 -5.30 13.23 23.96
CA GLU A 766 -5.84 14.50 24.46
C GLU A 766 -4.75 15.58 24.66
N LEU A 767 -3.47 15.19 24.66
CA LEU A 767 -2.31 16.09 24.64
C LEU A 767 -2.01 16.67 23.26
N LEU A 768 -2.75 16.23 22.24
CA LEU A 768 -2.64 16.70 20.87
C LEU A 768 -3.85 17.58 20.51
N THR A 769 -3.65 18.49 19.58
CA THR A 769 -4.74 19.23 18.94
C THR A 769 -4.40 19.46 17.48
N GLN A 770 -5.41 19.44 16.62
CA GLN A 770 -5.23 19.89 15.24
C GLN A 770 -4.94 21.40 15.24
N ALA A 771 -3.90 21.79 14.51
CA ALA A 771 -3.43 23.16 14.38
C ALA A 771 -3.58 23.71 12.95
N VAL A 772 -3.65 22.81 11.96
CA VAL A 772 -3.82 23.16 10.55
C VAL A 772 -5.18 22.67 10.09
N HIS A 773 -5.96 23.55 9.46
CA HIS A 773 -7.35 23.29 9.06
C HIS A 773 -7.60 23.79 7.62
N GLY A 774 -8.79 23.49 7.09
CA GLY A 774 -9.22 23.96 5.77
C GLY A 774 -8.34 23.39 4.65
N ARG A 775 -8.11 24.20 3.60
CA ARG A 775 -7.42 23.76 2.38
C ARG A 775 -6.02 23.21 2.64
N GLU A 776 -5.24 23.79 3.55
CA GLU A 776 -3.88 23.32 3.87
C GLU A 776 -3.88 21.91 4.51
N ALA A 777 -4.97 21.54 5.18
CA ALA A 777 -5.19 20.22 5.75
C ALA A 777 -5.89 19.25 4.77
N GLY A 778 -6.11 19.65 3.52
CA GLY A 778 -6.99 18.92 2.60
C GLY A 778 -8.42 18.78 3.10
N TYR A 779 -8.86 19.71 3.96
CA TYR A 779 -10.13 19.71 4.68
C TYR A 779 -10.34 18.50 5.60
N MET A 780 -9.28 17.78 5.98
CA MET A 780 -9.38 16.65 6.89
C MET A 780 -9.65 17.08 8.35
N ASP A 781 -10.49 16.31 9.04
CA ASP A 781 -10.71 16.37 10.48
C ASP A 781 -9.98 15.20 11.18
N LEU A 782 -9.03 15.53 12.04
CA LEU A 782 -8.26 14.54 12.79
C LEU A 782 -8.85 14.21 14.16
N HIS A 783 -9.99 14.81 14.54
CA HIS A 783 -10.66 14.50 15.80
C HIS A 783 -10.89 13.00 16.05
N PRO A 784 -11.26 12.17 15.05
CA PRO A 784 -11.44 10.73 15.27
C PRO A 784 -10.18 10.02 15.77
N LEU A 785 -8.98 10.51 15.41
CA LEU A 785 -7.70 9.96 15.86
C LEU A 785 -7.40 10.29 17.33
N LEU A 786 -8.02 11.36 17.84
CA LEU A 786 -7.77 11.88 19.19
C LEU A 786 -8.75 11.35 20.23
N TYR A 787 -9.72 10.53 19.81
CA TYR A 787 -10.67 9.88 20.71
C TYR A 787 -9.98 8.79 21.55
N VAL A 788 -10.37 8.68 22.82
CA VAL A 788 -9.93 7.61 23.73
C VAL A 788 -11.13 7.06 24.50
N PRO A 789 -11.40 5.75 24.43
CA PRO A 789 -12.38 5.11 25.30
C PRO A 789 -11.93 5.19 26.78
N ASP A 790 -12.79 5.71 27.66
CA ASP A 790 -12.54 5.66 29.10
C ASP A 790 -12.99 4.30 29.66
N THR A 791 -12.01 3.45 29.98
CA THR A 791 -12.23 2.09 30.49
C THR A 791 -11.71 1.88 31.91
N GLY A 792 -11.11 2.92 32.52
CA GLY A 792 -10.42 2.81 33.82
C GLY A 792 -9.17 1.91 33.83
N SER A 793 -8.80 1.30 32.69
CA SER A 793 -7.61 0.45 32.54
C SER A 793 -6.37 1.27 32.14
N ALA A 794 -5.17 0.69 32.33
CA ALA A 794 -3.95 1.32 31.84
C ALA A 794 -3.98 1.42 30.31
N ARG A 795 -3.60 2.59 29.78
CA ARG A 795 -3.62 2.87 28.33
C ARG A 795 -2.42 2.31 27.57
N ARG A 796 -1.57 1.56 28.24
CA ARG A 796 -0.33 1.01 27.69
C ARG A 796 -0.13 -0.43 28.11
N ASN A 797 0.88 -1.09 27.54
CA ASN A 797 1.26 -2.41 28.02
C ASN A 797 1.80 -2.30 29.46
N VAL A 798 1.33 -3.19 30.34
CA VAL A 798 1.81 -3.31 31.72
C VAL A 798 2.16 -4.75 32.08
N LEU A 799 1.92 -5.71 31.18
CA LEU A 799 2.27 -7.12 31.37
C LEU A 799 3.58 -7.44 30.63
N PRO A 800 4.43 -8.32 31.19
CA PRO A 800 5.70 -8.68 30.55
C PRO A 800 5.50 -9.48 29.25
N THR A 801 4.51 -10.37 29.24
CA THR A 801 4.18 -11.31 28.17
C THR A 801 2.67 -11.60 28.13
N ASN A 802 2.16 -12.00 26.98
CA ASN A 802 0.82 -12.53 26.78
C ASN A 802 0.89 -14.07 26.82
N GLU A 803 0.73 -14.64 28.00
CA GLU A 803 0.99 -16.06 28.23
C GLU A 803 -0.02 -16.97 27.52
N LEU A 804 0.48 -18.11 27.03
CA LEU A 804 -0.36 -19.19 26.54
C LEU A 804 -1.16 -19.81 27.71
N PRO A 805 -2.35 -20.36 27.45
CA PRO A 805 -3.09 -21.11 28.47
C PRO A 805 -2.29 -22.34 28.93
N GLU A 806 -2.50 -22.77 30.18
CA GLU A 806 -1.86 -23.99 30.71
C GLU A 806 -2.17 -25.20 29.82
N GLU A 807 -1.12 -25.91 29.41
CA GLU A 807 -1.18 -26.98 28.40
C GLU A 807 -0.83 -28.37 28.95
N SER A 808 -1.02 -29.37 28.08
CA SER A 808 -0.53 -30.74 28.30
C SER A 808 1.00 -30.77 28.44
N ASN A 809 1.50 -31.30 29.56
CA ASN A 809 2.92 -31.48 29.87
C ASN A 809 3.69 -32.46 28.95
N LEU A 810 3.13 -32.88 27.81
CA LEU A 810 3.76 -33.84 26.90
C LEU A 810 5.09 -33.35 26.34
N GLY A 811 5.16 -32.11 25.84
CA GLY A 811 6.40 -31.54 25.29
C GLY A 811 7.52 -31.48 26.34
N TYR A 812 7.20 -31.03 27.55
CA TYR A 812 8.15 -31.00 28.68
C TYR A 812 8.64 -32.40 29.06
N ARG A 813 7.74 -33.38 29.17
CA ARG A 813 8.11 -34.77 29.49
C ARG A 813 9.02 -35.40 28.44
N ILE A 814 8.77 -35.14 27.15
CA ILE A 814 9.64 -35.63 26.07
C ILE A 814 11.03 -35.02 26.21
N VAL A 815 11.13 -33.69 26.40
CA VAL A 815 12.41 -33.00 26.60
C VAL A 815 13.18 -33.59 27.78
N GLU A 816 12.52 -33.74 28.93
CA GLU A 816 13.14 -34.29 30.14
C GLU A 816 13.70 -35.70 29.91
N GLN A 817 12.91 -36.59 29.29
CA GLN A 817 13.32 -37.96 29.00
C GLN A 817 14.49 -38.02 28.00
N VAL A 818 14.45 -37.19 26.95
CA VAL A 818 15.52 -37.15 25.94
C VAL A 818 16.81 -36.58 26.54
N LEU A 819 16.74 -35.43 27.21
CA LEU A 819 17.93 -34.80 27.80
C LEU A 819 18.54 -35.66 28.92
N ALA A 820 17.72 -36.34 29.72
CA ALA A 820 18.23 -37.31 30.70
C ALA A 820 18.96 -38.48 30.03
N SER A 821 18.42 -38.99 28.92
CA SER A 821 19.04 -40.07 28.16
C SER A 821 20.35 -39.64 27.49
N LEU A 822 20.39 -38.45 26.88
CA LEU A 822 21.60 -37.88 26.27
C LEU A 822 22.69 -37.63 27.32
N ARG A 823 22.33 -37.16 28.52
CA ARG A 823 23.30 -36.99 29.62
C ARG A 823 23.85 -38.32 30.11
N ALA A 824 23.04 -39.38 30.11
CA ALA A 824 23.48 -40.71 30.53
C ALA A 824 24.37 -41.39 29.49
N ASN A 825 24.04 -41.26 28.19
CA ASN A 825 24.84 -41.78 27.09
C ASN A 825 24.61 -40.96 25.80
N PRO A 826 25.50 -40.01 25.47
CA PRO A 826 25.35 -39.11 24.33
C PRO A 826 25.25 -39.81 22.96
N GLU A 827 25.87 -40.99 22.83
CA GLU A 827 25.96 -41.74 21.58
C GLU A 827 24.85 -42.79 21.43
N ALA A 828 24.04 -43.02 22.47
CA ALA A 828 23.00 -44.03 22.42
C ALA A 828 21.76 -43.56 21.65
N PRO A 829 21.20 -44.37 20.73
CA PRO A 829 19.93 -44.06 20.11
C PRO A 829 18.81 -44.04 21.15
N ILE A 830 18.05 -42.95 21.20
CA ILE A 830 16.93 -42.79 22.13
C ILE A 830 15.63 -43.26 21.48
N ARG A 831 14.85 -44.07 22.19
CA ARG A 831 13.53 -44.53 21.75
C ARG A 831 12.51 -44.23 22.84
N LEU A 832 11.47 -43.46 22.50
CA LEU A 832 10.37 -43.11 23.39
C LEU A 832 9.03 -43.43 22.73
N ALA A 833 8.05 -43.84 23.53
CA ALA A 833 6.67 -44.07 23.09
C ALA A 833 5.72 -43.22 23.95
N GLN A 834 4.85 -42.46 23.29
CA GLN A 834 3.89 -41.55 23.95
C GLN A 834 2.53 -41.68 23.28
N LYS A 835 1.45 -41.51 24.06
CA LYS A 835 0.09 -41.43 23.53
C LYS A 835 -0.21 -39.98 23.12
N ILE A 836 -0.59 -39.80 21.85
CA ILE A 836 -0.89 -38.49 21.24
C ILE A 836 -2.35 -38.47 20.77
N ASN A 837 -3.02 -37.33 20.92
CA ASN A 837 -4.37 -37.03 20.43
C ASN A 837 -4.38 -35.65 19.73
N ASN A 838 -5.54 -35.26 19.20
CA ASN A 838 -5.70 -34.01 18.43
C ASN A 838 -5.61 -32.71 19.26
N THR A 839 -5.66 -32.77 20.59
CA THR A 839 -5.49 -31.58 21.45
C THR A 839 -4.03 -31.31 21.79
N GLN A 840 -3.12 -32.23 21.45
CA GLN A 840 -1.69 -32.12 21.70
C GLN A 840 -0.98 -31.64 20.44
N ARG A 841 -0.70 -30.34 20.40
CA ARG A 841 -0.21 -29.64 19.21
C ARG A 841 1.30 -29.53 19.25
N SER A 842 1.92 -29.44 18.07
CA SER A 842 3.35 -29.11 17.91
C SER A 842 4.30 -30.05 18.68
N VAL A 843 3.93 -31.32 18.79
CA VAL A 843 4.71 -32.34 19.51
C VAL A 843 6.09 -32.46 18.87
N GLY A 844 7.14 -32.26 19.68
CA GLY A 844 8.53 -32.30 19.23
C GLY A 844 9.14 -30.93 18.95
N ALA A 845 8.34 -29.88 18.71
CA ALA A 845 8.87 -28.52 18.48
C ALA A 845 9.73 -28.02 19.65
N LYS A 846 9.25 -28.25 20.89
CA LYS A 846 10.02 -27.90 22.09
C LYS A 846 11.34 -28.68 22.19
N LEU A 847 11.34 -29.95 21.80
CA LEU A 847 12.56 -30.74 21.78
C LEU A 847 13.53 -30.21 20.73
N ALA A 848 13.06 -29.88 19.54
CA ALA A 848 13.88 -29.28 18.49
C ALA A 848 14.55 -27.99 18.96
N GLY A 849 13.81 -27.10 19.64
CA GLY A 849 14.37 -25.87 20.19
C GLY A 849 15.35 -26.07 21.36
N GLN A 850 15.26 -27.17 22.10
CA GLN A 850 16.22 -27.49 23.17
C GLN A 850 17.50 -28.17 22.66
N LEU A 851 17.44 -28.79 21.47
CA LEU A 851 18.58 -29.42 20.82
C LEU A 851 19.38 -28.43 19.97
N ALA A 852 18.68 -27.46 19.36
CA ALA A 852 19.26 -26.31 18.67
C ALA A 852 19.87 -25.33 19.67
#